data_AF-A0A5N7WLT4-F1
#
_entry.id   AF-A0A5N7WLT4-F1
#
_cell.length_a   1.000
_cell.length_b   1.000
_cell.length_c   1.000
_cell.angle_alpha   90.00
_cell.angle_beta   90.00
_cell.angle_gamma   90.00
#
_symmetry.space_group_name_H-M   'P 1'
#
loop_
_entity.id
_entity.type
_entity.pdbx_description
1 polymer ?
#
loop_
_entity_poly.entity_id
_entity_poly.type
_entity_poly.pdbx_seq_one_letter_code
_entity_poly.pdbx_strand_id
1 'polypeptide(L)'
;MPILQGDIQLRASRVMDDVPEGGGGPSNVEIESGQENAIMPDISQMDRAIGRANMRQLSVVVDTEDRDTYQGSNVIVAKPPEDPNVSITLFSTGGVYDTRAQAQARLEAYLNKGAEWAGYLYENHIKGQRVIQIFQRPGTELPAVGKTLVLVGNEGLANEQEQYVRAIRVTSVERTFTYDTDKDYKALIVTMELSDALRYDFTGSPASRQFARQINSAHLRDTVVADAGSYVGVTPLQKAAALGDFTIIAQTIMTQIVPSAQSETPIPAAIPYAAAGFPVSAAEAVTFSTTQTWNTTTSLALPGGCLPGSLSIVVGGVTLTDKGGILMSGTQQIGLVDYANGVVTSSLGSYDGSKTISYRPAAYMQRMPQSSEIRITAENRSQSYTGFITPLPARGTLSFSYRAQGRWYVLSDSGDGTLRGTDSSYGAGTYSAETGSFVVTLGALPDVGSSIVQHWGVPTQETVQPAADLLISQTIALQLPAGQALYPGAFEIKWMDGTNQRTATATAAWQLQGDATGEVRVGRSEVLFAPKLLPAVGTVLDVTVDTAPAVEVNLQHPSRNGQGRLAVSAGQGALVPYTVEVEWNTLTDQSVLGLYTRDQLKEMGVTLVDPTQIARDDGNGKLMLNGVQVGTVTYGTGAVDFNPDVVIKIPKPVYSSSQVSGGGFNGEVAQYRLNYEGIEYLNAPSIYPNDESGYVKIRFRTTGSATRRTLQVTFAPEFDLVTGVQAPVVPGSVVLMPSSGQPWSDDGRGVLRVLTSGGFVTRGSINYATGRVGLTSWTPGNANQLRRAGCITTLGDAISSAYVFRTAAAPLRPGSLTVQVPRASGGSQNVSAGIDGTITAPGVVGTVDYETGLVRLGFGALVVAAGNEAEPWYDAANVQPDGKIFKPQPVVASALRYSAVAYAYLPMNADIIGIDPVRLPSDGKVPIFRSGSLCVVGHTKTSAQLNVSNNQTVNLARVRLSRVVVRDANGKTHQKGYTADLEAGLVTFTDVSAMTMPVTIEDRIEDMATATDVQISGEITFNRALTHDYPKDGTYVSSALQASDRRARVSLDFVQQSWIDNAWADAPVGPAIPAKYDQSVSPIEITNAGGSTERWVLQFTSTTQFRVIGEHVGVIATGDINTVCSPLNPATGKPYFTIKPLGWGSGWAVGNILRINTVGAIYPFWVVRTIQPGPETGIEHSFSILARGDVNRPQSN
;
A
#
# COMPACT_ATOMS: atom_id res chain seq x y z
N MET A 1 34.30 27.29 50.50
CA MET A 1 33.07 28.10 50.69
C MET A 1 31.97 27.33 50.00
N PRO A 2 30.74 27.25 50.55
CA PRO A 2 29.72 26.43 49.90
C PRO A 2 29.49 26.92 48.46
N ILE A 3 29.59 26.00 47.48
CA ILE A 3 29.23 26.27 46.08
C ILE A 3 27.77 26.69 46.05
N LEU A 4 27.48 27.86 45.51
CA LEU A 4 26.12 28.39 45.34
C LEU A 4 25.62 28.12 43.92
N GLN A 5 24.30 28.22 43.72
CA GLN A 5 23.69 28.00 42.41
C GLN A 5 24.21 28.97 41.33
N GLY A 6 24.62 30.18 41.73
CA GLY A 6 25.24 31.17 40.82
C GLY A 6 26.68 30.84 40.42
N ASP A 7 27.34 29.90 41.12
CA ASP A 7 28.71 29.50 40.83
C ASP A 7 28.76 28.40 39.74
N ILE A 8 27.61 27.84 39.33
CA ILE A 8 27.50 26.86 38.25
C ILE A 8 27.08 27.55 36.97
N GLN A 9 28.02 27.73 36.04
CA GLN A 9 27.80 28.45 34.79
C GLN A 9 27.82 27.51 33.59
N LEU A 10 26.98 27.81 32.59
CA LEU A 10 27.12 27.26 31.24
C LEU A 10 27.94 28.25 30.42
N ARG A 11 29.11 27.84 29.93
CA ARG A 11 29.98 28.70 29.12
C ARG A 11 29.96 28.29 27.65
N ALA A 12 30.01 29.30 26.78
CA ALA A 12 30.14 29.13 25.34
C ALA A 12 31.52 28.54 25.01
N SER A 13 31.60 27.77 23.93
CA SER A 13 32.90 27.38 23.37
C SER A 13 33.57 28.56 22.65
N ARG A 14 34.86 28.44 22.34
CA ARG A 14 35.64 29.46 21.63
C ARG A 14 35.00 29.86 20.29
N VAL A 15 34.45 28.90 19.55
CA VAL A 15 33.77 29.12 18.27
C VAL A 15 32.37 28.51 18.32
N MET A 16 31.35 29.37 18.45
CA MET A 16 29.93 28.97 18.54
C MET A 16 29.25 28.89 17.16
N ASP A 17 29.95 28.35 16.16
CA ASP A 17 29.52 28.27 14.77
C ASP A 17 29.45 26.84 14.23
N ASP A 18 28.64 26.64 13.17
CA ASP A 18 28.41 25.33 12.54
C ASP A 18 29.45 25.06 11.45
N VAL A 19 30.72 25.23 11.79
CA VAL A 19 31.89 25.10 10.89
C VAL A 19 32.83 24.00 11.41
N PRO A 20 33.70 23.39 10.57
CA PRO A 20 34.58 22.28 10.98
C PRO A 20 35.41 22.56 12.24
N GLU A 21 35.87 23.80 12.41
CA GLU A 21 36.65 24.31 13.54
C GLU A 21 35.81 24.78 14.75
N GLY A 22 34.47 24.68 14.68
CA GLY A 22 33.55 25.01 15.76
C GLY A 22 33.85 24.23 17.04
N GLY A 23 33.65 24.82 18.22
CA GLY A 23 34.09 24.26 19.50
C GLY A 23 35.44 24.81 19.95
N GLY A 24 36.31 23.94 20.47
CA GLY A 24 37.67 24.32 20.88
C GLY A 24 37.81 24.87 22.30
N GLY A 25 36.99 24.37 23.23
CA GLY A 25 37.12 24.65 24.67
C GLY A 25 36.34 25.87 25.17
N PRO A 26 36.20 26.02 26.50
CA PRO A 26 35.36 27.03 27.12
C PRO A 26 35.95 28.44 26.95
N SER A 27 35.10 29.41 26.61
CA SER A 27 35.41 30.84 26.60
C SER A 27 35.06 31.50 27.94
N ASN A 28 35.29 32.81 28.07
CA ASN A 28 34.81 33.62 29.19
C ASN A 28 33.36 34.10 29.04
N VAL A 29 32.67 33.72 27.95
CA VAL A 29 31.30 34.13 27.68
C VAL A 29 30.33 33.14 28.35
N GLU A 30 29.57 33.64 29.31
CA GLU A 30 28.48 32.90 29.95
C GLU A 30 27.25 32.86 29.03
N ILE A 31 26.62 31.70 28.92
CA ILE A 31 25.31 31.53 28.29
C ILE A 31 24.24 31.89 29.34
N GLU A 32 23.80 33.14 29.29
CA GLU A 32 22.72 33.61 30.17
C GLU A 32 21.38 32.92 29.84
N SER A 33 20.64 32.58 30.90
CA SER A 33 19.29 32.00 30.79
C SER A 33 18.30 33.03 30.25
N GLY A 34 17.61 32.68 29.14
CA GLY A 34 16.55 33.49 28.55
C GLY A 34 17.00 34.44 27.43
N GLN A 35 18.29 34.49 27.11
CA GLN A 35 18.78 35.24 25.96
C GLN A 35 18.40 34.52 24.65
N GLU A 36 17.85 35.29 23.71
CA GLU A 36 17.52 34.79 22.37
C GLU A 36 18.79 34.38 21.62
N ASN A 37 18.71 33.26 20.89
CA ASN A 37 19.78 32.77 20.02
C ASN A 37 21.15 32.56 20.71
N ALA A 38 21.18 32.40 22.03
CA ALA A 38 22.42 32.25 22.80
C ALA A 38 23.19 30.95 22.49
N ILE A 39 22.49 29.89 22.05
CA ILE A 39 23.09 28.60 21.71
C ILE A 39 22.98 28.31 20.21
N MET A 40 21.77 28.43 19.66
CA MET A 40 21.46 28.12 18.26
C MET A 40 20.77 29.33 17.62
N PRO A 41 21.01 29.61 16.33
CA PRO A 41 20.29 30.65 15.59
C PRO A 41 18.85 30.21 15.24
N ASP A 42 18.02 31.14 14.78
CA ASP A 42 16.68 30.86 14.27
C ASP A 42 16.65 29.82 13.14
N ILE A 43 15.50 29.17 12.96
CA ILE A 43 15.31 28.14 11.94
C ILE A 43 14.84 28.79 10.64
N SER A 44 15.56 28.58 9.53
CA SER A 44 15.17 29.14 8.24
C SER A 44 14.12 28.30 7.51
N GLN A 45 13.40 28.90 6.55
CA GLN A 45 12.48 28.15 5.67
C GLN A 45 13.19 27.06 4.86
N MET A 46 14.47 27.26 4.53
CA MET A 46 15.27 26.27 3.84
C MET A 46 15.56 25.05 4.73
N ASP A 47 15.88 25.29 6.01
CA ASP A 47 16.08 24.22 6.98
C ASP A 47 14.79 23.41 7.19
N ARG A 48 13.61 24.05 7.09
CA ARG A 48 12.28 23.40 7.14
C ARG A 48 11.91 22.64 5.86
N ALA A 49 12.48 22.99 4.71
CA ALA A 49 12.19 22.33 3.45
C ALA A 49 13.04 21.07 3.24
N ILE A 50 14.32 21.13 3.64
CA ILE A 50 15.30 20.05 3.37
C ILE A 50 15.57 19.22 4.64
N GLY A 51 15.37 19.79 5.82
CA GLY A 51 15.85 19.26 7.09
C GLY A 51 17.33 19.61 7.33
N ARG A 52 17.72 19.77 8.60
CA ARG A 52 19.09 20.12 8.99
C ARG A 52 19.46 19.62 10.38
N ALA A 53 20.74 19.35 10.62
CA ALA A 53 21.30 19.10 11.94
C ALA A 53 22.43 20.09 12.27
N ASN A 54 22.34 20.77 13.41
CA ASN A 54 23.35 21.72 13.90
C ASN A 54 24.00 21.21 15.17
N MET A 55 25.29 21.50 15.37
CA MET A 55 26.04 21.05 16.54
C MET A 55 26.74 22.22 17.24
N ARG A 56 26.69 22.27 18.58
CA ARG A 56 27.38 23.27 19.40
C ARG A 56 28.02 22.63 20.62
N GLN A 57 29.25 23.00 20.93
CA GLN A 57 29.91 22.59 22.16
C GLN A 57 29.61 23.60 23.27
N LEU A 58 29.19 23.10 24.43
CA LEU A 58 29.01 23.85 25.66
C LEU A 58 29.83 23.21 26.79
N SER A 59 30.08 23.98 27.84
CA SER A 59 30.78 23.48 29.03
C SER A 59 30.09 23.93 30.31
N VAL A 60 29.84 22.98 31.22
CA VAL A 60 29.50 23.31 32.61
C VAL A 60 30.80 23.67 33.33
N VAL A 61 30.83 24.81 34.02
CA VAL A 61 32.00 25.29 34.79
C VAL A 61 31.58 25.58 36.22
N VAL A 62 32.40 25.13 37.18
CA VAL A 62 32.27 25.51 38.60
C VAL A 62 33.19 26.70 38.88
N ASP A 63 32.61 27.85 39.20
CA ASP A 63 33.32 29.12 39.34
C ASP A 63 33.50 29.50 40.81
N THR A 64 34.26 28.70 41.57
CA THR A 64 34.61 29.00 42.97
C THR A 64 36.11 29.24 43.16
N GLU A 65 36.47 30.13 44.08
CA GLU A 65 37.87 30.45 44.42
C GLU A 65 38.55 29.39 45.31
N ASP A 66 37.91 28.23 45.48
CA ASP A 66 38.40 27.09 46.27
C ASP A 66 38.45 25.81 45.43
N ARG A 67 38.59 24.66 46.10
CA ARG A 67 38.65 23.33 45.49
C ARG A 67 37.50 22.43 45.97
N ASP A 68 36.40 23.05 46.41
CA ASP A 68 35.24 22.30 46.86
C ASP A 68 34.70 21.44 45.71
N THR A 69 34.22 20.24 46.03
CA THR A 69 33.82 19.26 45.01
C THR A 69 32.35 19.39 44.70
N TYR A 70 32.01 19.58 43.43
CA TYR A 70 30.65 19.49 42.93
C TYR A 70 30.34 18.01 42.64
N GLN A 71 29.51 17.41 43.48
CA GLN A 71 29.28 15.96 43.52
C GLN A 71 28.17 15.53 42.57
N GLY A 72 28.28 14.34 41.99
CA GLY A 72 27.19 13.72 41.22
C GLY A 72 26.74 14.52 40.00
N SER A 73 27.63 15.29 39.37
CA SER A 73 27.24 16.22 38.32
C SER A 73 26.64 15.49 37.11
N ASN A 74 25.56 16.05 36.56
CA ASN A 74 24.93 15.59 35.33
C ASN A 74 24.26 16.75 34.57
N VAL A 75 24.03 16.56 33.27
CA VAL A 75 23.38 17.53 32.39
C VAL A 75 22.15 16.89 31.74
N ILE A 76 21.03 17.61 31.71
CA ILE A 76 19.79 17.18 31.05
C ILE A 76 19.25 18.27 30.11
N VAL A 77 18.48 17.86 29.11
CA VAL A 77 17.51 18.75 28.45
C VAL A 77 16.24 18.71 29.28
N ALA A 78 15.80 19.82 29.86
CA ALA A 78 14.70 19.87 30.82
C ALA A 78 13.34 20.23 30.20
N LYS A 79 13.34 20.96 29.07
CA LYS A 79 12.17 21.29 28.25
C LYS A 79 12.58 21.18 26.77
N PRO A 80 11.89 20.37 25.95
CA PRO A 80 12.10 20.34 24.50
C PRO A 80 11.51 21.60 23.82
N PRO A 81 11.87 21.88 22.55
CA PRO A 81 11.12 22.81 21.70
C PRO A 81 9.64 22.42 21.58
N GLU A 82 8.76 23.41 21.40
CA GLU A 82 7.32 23.14 21.22
C GLU A 82 7.00 22.52 19.86
N ASP A 83 7.82 22.80 18.85
CA ASP A 83 7.67 22.24 17.53
C ASP A 83 8.12 20.76 17.50
N PRO A 84 7.22 19.79 17.23
CA PRO A 84 7.54 18.37 17.22
C PRO A 84 8.53 17.97 16.11
N ASN A 85 8.74 18.83 15.10
CA ASN A 85 9.74 18.60 14.06
C ASN A 85 11.15 19.01 14.48
N VAL A 86 11.34 19.59 15.68
CA VAL A 86 12.64 20.01 16.20
C VAL A 86 12.99 19.20 17.44
N SER A 87 14.16 18.56 17.42
CA SER A 87 14.65 17.73 18.51
C SER A 87 16.02 18.21 19.00
N ILE A 88 16.25 18.08 20.30
CA ILE A 88 17.52 18.42 20.97
C ILE A 88 18.09 17.17 21.62
N THR A 89 19.31 16.83 21.25
CA THR A 89 20.04 15.66 21.76
C THR A 89 21.39 16.11 22.31
N LEU A 90 21.80 15.58 23.45
CA LEU A 90 23.14 15.83 24.00
C LEU A 90 24.00 14.56 23.92
N PHE A 91 25.29 14.75 23.72
CA PHE A 91 26.30 13.70 23.85
C PHE A 91 27.64 14.29 24.31
N SER A 92 28.60 13.46 24.69
CA SER A 92 29.95 13.92 25.01
C SER A 92 31.00 13.08 24.28
N THR A 93 32.07 13.75 23.85
CA THR A 93 33.28 13.14 23.29
C THR A 93 34.36 12.92 24.36
N GLY A 94 34.20 13.53 25.55
CA GLY A 94 35.19 13.52 26.63
C GLY A 94 36.30 14.56 26.49
N GLY A 95 36.56 15.09 25.29
CA GLY A 95 37.56 16.12 25.05
C GLY A 95 37.06 17.53 25.33
N VAL A 96 37.89 18.32 26.01
CA VAL A 96 37.59 19.73 26.34
C VAL A 96 37.75 20.62 25.11
N TYR A 97 38.81 20.41 24.32
CA TYR A 97 39.16 21.24 23.16
C TYR A 97 38.73 20.64 21.82
N ASP A 98 37.80 19.69 21.82
CA ASP A 98 37.34 19.03 20.59
C ASP A 98 36.67 20.02 19.64
N THR A 99 36.90 19.80 18.34
CA THR A 99 36.22 20.54 17.27
C THR A 99 34.98 19.81 16.77
N ARG A 100 34.13 20.53 16.02
CA ARG A 100 32.91 19.99 15.42
C ARG A 100 33.23 18.84 14.48
N ALA A 101 34.31 18.92 13.70
CA ALA A 101 34.75 17.83 12.84
C ALA A 101 35.05 16.54 13.62
N GLN A 102 35.71 16.65 14.78
CA GLN A 102 36.01 15.50 15.64
C GLN A 102 34.74 14.95 16.31
N ALA A 103 33.83 15.83 16.73
CA ALA A 103 32.56 15.44 17.33
C ALA A 103 31.61 14.79 16.32
N GLN A 104 31.54 15.30 15.10
CA GLN A 104 30.80 14.71 13.98
C GLN A 104 31.36 13.34 13.63
N ALA A 105 32.68 13.18 13.52
CA ALA A 105 33.29 11.89 13.25
C ALA A 105 32.95 10.85 14.33
N ARG A 106 32.86 11.27 15.60
CA ARG A 106 32.42 10.41 16.71
C ARG A 106 30.93 10.08 16.62
N LEU A 107 30.09 11.05 16.26
CA LEU A 107 28.65 10.87 16.09
C LEU A 107 28.32 9.88 14.97
N GLU A 108 29.07 9.97 13.87
CA GLU A 108 28.93 9.12 12.70
C GLU A 108 29.52 7.72 12.89
N ALA A 109 30.26 7.46 13.98
CA ALA A 109 30.91 6.17 14.28
C ALA A 109 29.96 5.01 14.62
N TYR A 110 28.69 5.07 14.19
CA TYR A 110 27.68 4.05 14.44
C TYR A 110 27.90 2.77 13.60
N LEU A 111 28.43 2.90 12.39
CA LEU A 111 28.88 1.78 11.56
C LEU A 111 30.41 1.76 11.49
N ASN A 112 30.99 0.59 11.74
CA ASN A 112 32.40 0.28 11.57
C ASN A 112 32.62 -0.66 10.37
N LYS A 113 33.85 -0.63 9.82
CA LYS A 113 34.30 -1.53 8.75
C LYS A 113 34.26 -2.99 9.21
N GLY A 114 33.50 -3.82 8.50
CA GLY A 114 33.40 -5.25 8.69
C GLY A 114 34.33 -6.05 7.76
N ALA A 115 33.97 -7.32 7.56
CA ALA A 115 34.65 -8.21 6.61
C ALA A 115 34.52 -7.71 5.17
N GLU A 116 35.43 -8.15 4.29
CA GLU A 116 35.33 -7.85 2.86
C GLU A 116 34.08 -8.50 2.27
N TRP A 117 33.33 -7.73 1.47
CA TRP A 117 32.13 -8.20 0.80
C TRP A 117 32.49 -9.28 -0.23
N ALA A 118 31.56 -10.20 -0.52
CA ALA A 118 31.74 -11.27 -1.49
C ALA A 118 31.65 -10.76 -2.95
N GLY A 119 32.48 -9.78 -3.31
CA GLY A 119 32.54 -9.11 -4.61
C GLY A 119 33.52 -7.93 -4.59
N TYR A 120 33.81 -7.36 -5.76
CA TYR A 120 34.69 -6.19 -5.87
C TYR A 120 34.17 -5.15 -6.85
N LEU A 121 34.65 -3.92 -6.74
CA LEU A 121 34.26 -2.81 -7.60
C LEU A 121 34.65 -3.10 -9.07
N TYR A 122 33.69 -3.11 -9.98
CA TYR A 122 33.87 -3.42 -11.40
C TYR A 122 34.27 -2.16 -12.18
N GLU A 123 35.51 -2.12 -12.67
CA GLU A 123 36.11 -0.94 -13.30
C GLU A 123 36.13 0.31 -12.38
N ASN A 124 36.71 1.41 -12.86
CA ASN A 124 36.89 2.63 -12.06
C ASN A 124 35.58 3.41 -11.88
N HIS A 125 35.40 3.98 -10.69
CA HIS A 125 34.32 4.90 -10.37
C HIS A 125 34.88 6.27 -9.98
N ILE A 126 34.25 7.32 -10.49
CA ILE A 126 34.73 8.69 -10.32
C ILE A 126 33.87 9.47 -9.32
N LYS A 127 34.49 10.45 -8.69
CA LYS A 127 33.84 11.43 -7.82
C LYS A 127 32.61 12.04 -8.53
N GLY A 128 31.50 12.14 -7.79
CA GLY A 128 30.22 12.66 -8.26
C GLY A 128 29.27 11.59 -8.81
N GLN A 129 29.73 10.36 -9.07
CA GLN A 129 28.85 9.27 -9.47
C GLN A 129 27.92 8.84 -8.32
N ARG A 130 26.66 8.56 -8.63
CA ARG A 130 25.66 8.01 -7.69
C ARG A 130 25.38 6.52 -7.94
N VAL A 131 26.23 5.86 -8.70
CA VAL A 131 26.07 4.47 -9.08
C VAL A 131 27.42 3.80 -9.02
N ILE A 132 27.49 2.63 -8.41
CA ILE A 132 28.65 1.75 -8.49
C ILE A 132 28.26 0.41 -9.09
N GLN A 133 29.25 -0.29 -9.65
CA GLN A 133 29.09 -1.62 -10.19
C GLN A 133 29.97 -2.58 -9.41
N ILE A 134 29.41 -3.73 -9.04
CA ILE A 134 30.09 -4.76 -8.26
C ILE A 134 30.14 -6.03 -9.11
N PHE A 135 31.34 -6.59 -9.27
CA PHE A 135 31.57 -7.88 -9.91
C PHE A 135 31.45 -9.00 -8.87
N GLN A 136 30.55 -9.96 -9.11
CA GLN A 136 30.25 -11.04 -8.16
C GLN A 136 30.07 -12.39 -8.87
N ARG A 137 30.22 -13.47 -8.11
CA ARG A 137 29.94 -14.83 -8.59
C ARG A 137 28.42 -15.04 -8.73
N PRO A 138 27.94 -15.71 -9.79
CA PRO A 138 26.53 -16.10 -9.88
C PRO A 138 26.10 -16.92 -8.68
N GLY A 139 24.97 -16.56 -8.07
CA GLY A 139 24.44 -17.20 -6.86
C GLY A 139 24.93 -16.62 -5.53
N THR A 140 25.84 -15.63 -5.53
CA THR A 140 26.18 -14.87 -4.32
C THR A 140 25.05 -13.93 -3.92
N GLU A 141 24.86 -13.70 -2.61
CA GLU A 141 23.87 -12.76 -2.09
C GLU A 141 24.13 -11.34 -2.58
N LEU A 142 23.09 -10.68 -3.10
CA LEU A 142 23.15 -9.29 -3.52
C LEU A 142 23.04 -8.35 -2.30
N PRO A 143 23.67 -7.16 -2.32
CA PRO A 143 23.42 -6.16 -1.29
C PRO A 143 21.93 -5.84 -1.22
N ALA A 144 21.32 -5.94 -0.04
CA ALA A 144 19.93 -5.55 0.13
C ALA A 144 19.76 -4.03 -0.04
N VAL A 145 18.62 -3.57 -0.55
CA VAL A 145 18.27 -2.14 -0.54
C VAL A 145 18.22 -1.65 0.91
N GLY A 146 18.87 -0.51 1.19
CA GLY A 146 19.09 0.04 2.52
C GLY A 146 20.40 -0.44 3.19
N LYS A 147 21.06 -1.48 2.68
CA LYS A 147 22.35 -1.93 3.21
C LYS A 147 23.43 -0.87 2.96
N THR A 148 24.24 -0.61 3.99
CA THR A 148 25.42 0.25 3.90
C THR A 148 26.66 -0.62 3.70
N LEU A 149 27.45 -0.33 2.66
CA LEU A 149 28.77 -0.90 2.40
C LEU A 149 29.85 0.18 2.56
N VAL A 150 31.11 -0.22 2.68
CA VAL A 150 32.25 0.70 2.77
C VAL A 150 33.20 0.49 1.60
N LEU A 151 33.52 1.58 0.91
CA LEU A 151 34.58 1.63 -0.10
C LEU A 151 35.85 2.16 0.57
N VAL A 152 36.96 1.42 0.44
CA VAL A 152 38.26 1.83 0.98
C VAL A 152 39.32 1.79 -0.12
N GLY A 153 39.79 2.95 -0.56
CA GLY A 153 40.95 3.11 -1.44
C GLY A 153 42.24 3.25 -0.65
N ASN A 154 43.34 2.64 -1.11
CA ASN A 154 44.65 2.70 -0.45
C ASN A 154 44.65 2.28 1.03
N GLU A 155 43.88 1.24 1.38
CA GLU A 155 43.73 0.77 2.76
C GLU A 155 45.10 0.49 3.42
N GLY A 156 45.33 1.06 4.61
CA GLY A 156 46.58 0.94 5.37
C GLY A 156 47.70 1.90 4.96
N LEU A 157 47.46 2.81 4.01
CA LEU A 157 48.42 3.83 3.57
C LEU A 157 48.05 5.22 4.11
N ALA A 158 49.01 6.15 4.10
CA ALA A 158 48.80 7.52 4.61
C ALA A 158 47.75 8.34 3.81
N ASN A 159 47.39 7.88 2.61
CA ASN A 159 46.39 8.46 1.72
C ASN A 159 45.15 7.57 1.57
N GLU A 160 44.80 6.80 2.60
CA GLU A 160 43.57 6.00 2.67
C GLU A 160 42.34 6.89 2.44
N GLN A 161 41.46 6.43 1.53
CA GLN A 161 40.20 7.09 1.21
C GLN A 161 39.05 6.16 1.60
N GLU A 162 38.26 6.56 2.59
CA GLU A 162 37.13 5.77 3.10
C GLU A 162 35.80 6.47 2.80
N GLN A 163 34.83 5.73 2.25
CA GLN A 163 33.48 6.23 2.06
C GLN A 163 32.43 5.13 2.31
N TYR A 164 31.46 5.43 3.18
CA TYR A 164 30.27 4.60 3.36
C TYR A 164 29.25 4.94 2.28
N VAL A 165 28.64 3.91 1.70
CA VAL A 165 27.65 4.05 0.63
C VAL A 165 26.44 3.18 0.94
N ARG A 166 25.25 3.78 0.96
CA ARG A 166 23.98 3.06 1.19
C ARG A 166 23.27 2.80 -0.13
N ALA A 167 22.88 1.55 -0.32
CA ALA A 167 22.14 1.10 -1.49
C ALA A 167 20.72 1.68 -1.47
N ILE A 168 20.35 2.48 -2.48
CA ILE A 168 18.95 2.89 -2.70
C ILE A 168 18.25 2.01 -3.75
N ARG A 169 19.04 1.41 -4.66
CA ARG A 169 18.60 0.47 -5.69
C ARG A 169 19.72 -0.51 -5.97
N VAL A 170 19.38 -1.78 -6.18
CA VAL A 170 20.34 -2.83 -6.57
C VAL A 170 19.72 -3.64 -7.70
N THR A 171 20.40 -3.69 -8.85
CA THR A 171 20.03 -4.54 -9.99
C THR A 171 21.23 -5.41 -10.36
N SER A 172 21.00 -6.57 -10.97
CA SER A 172 22.09 -7.47 -11.38
C SER A 172 21.86 -8.01 -12.78
N VAL A 173 22.92 -8.11 -13.57
CA VAL A 173 22.90 -8.71 -14.90
C VAL A 173 23.95 -9.81 -14.96
N GLU A 174 23.54 -11.03 -15.32
CA GLU A 174 24.49 -12.11 -15.62
C GLU A 174 25.10 -11.87 -17.01
N ARG A 175 26.43 -11.85 -17.09
CA ARG A 175 27.17 -11.70 -18.34
C ARG A 175 28.16 -12.84 -18.51
N THR A 176 28.33 -13.26 -19.75
CA THR A 176 29.37 -14.21 -20.17
C THR A 176 30.63 -13.44 -20.53
N PHE A 177 31.76 -13.82 -19.93
CA PHE A 177 33.09 -13.26 -20.17
C PHE A 177 34.00 -14.34 -20.72
N THR A 178 34.86 -13.98 -21.68
CA THR A 178 35.84 -14.89 -22.30
C THR A 178 37.23 -14.59 -21.73
N TYR A 179 37.95 -15.60 -21.24
CA TYR A 179 39.29 -15.42 -20.67
C TYR A 179 40.42 -16.04 -21.49
N ASP A 180 40.08 -16.87 -22.46
CA ASP A 180 41.00 -17.57 -23.38
C ASP A 180 40.20 -17.93 -24.64
N THR A 181 40.87 -18.28 -25.74
CA THR A 181 40.20 -18.63 -26.99
C THR A 181 39.21 -19.79 -26.74
N ASP A 182 37.93 -19.55 -27.00
CA ASP A 182 36.78 -20.45 -26.80
C ASP A 182 36.49 -20.89 -25.35
N LYS A 183 36.93 -20.12 -24.33
CA LYS A 183 36.60 -20.42 -22.92
C LYS A 183 35.91 -19.27 -22.22
N ASP A 184 34.66 -19.53 -21.88
CA ASP A 184 33.76 -18.59 -21.24
C ASP A 184 33.51 -18.91 -19.76
N TYR A 185 33.17 -17.88 -19.00
CA TYR A 185 32.66 -17.99 -17.64
C TYR A 185 31.57 -16.93 -17.39
N LYS A 186 30.62 -17.25 -16.51
CA LYS A 186 29.52 -16.35 -16.15
C LYS A 186 29.84 -15.57 -14.89
N ALA A 187 29.50 -14.28 -14.88
CA ALA A 187 29.60 -13.42 -13.71
C ALA A 187 28.40 -12.48 -13.60
N LEU A 188 28.06 -12.08 -12.37
CA LEU A 188 27.04 -11.08 -12.12
C LEU A 188 27.68 -9.69 -12.04
N ILE A 189 27.13 -8.75 -12.83
CA ILE A 189 27.39 -7.32 -12.69
C ILE A 189 26.23 -6.71 -11.91
N VAL A 190 26.50 -6.34 -10.66
CA VAL A 190 25.52 -5.76 -9.76
C VAL A 190 25.65 -4.25 -9.80
N THR A 191 24.65 -3.56 -10.34
CA THR A 191 24.58 -2.10 -10.35
C THR A 191 23.86 -1.63 -9.08
N MET A 192 24.58 -0.91 -8.23
CA MET A 192 24.06 -0.34 -6.99
C MET A 192 23.98 1.18 -7.12
N GLU A 193 22.78 1.74 -7.02
CA GLU A 193 22.60 3.18 -6.88
C GLU A 193 22.74 3.59 -5.42
N LEU A 194 23.33 4.76 -5.21
CA LEU A 194 23.77 5.26 -3.93
C LEU A 194 22.88 6.42 -3.44
N SER A 195 22.64 6.47 -2.14
CA SER A 195 21.96 7.62 -1.50
C SER A 195 22.72 8.93 -1.67
N ASP A 196 24.06 8.87 -1.59
CA ASP A 196 24.97 9.99 -1.76
C ASP A 196 25.97 9.72 -2.89
N ALA A 197 26.48 10.77 -3.51
CA ALA A 197 27.47 10.66 -4.57
C ALA A 197 28.85 10.27 -4.02
N LEU A 198 29.68 9.64 -4.84
CA LEU A 198 31.07 9.36 -4.50
C LEU A 198 31.85 10.67 -4.27
N ARG A 199 32.56 10.75 -3.14
CA ARG A 199 33.38 11.92 -2.75
C ARG A 199 34.81 11.81 -3.26
N TYR A 200 35.25 10.59 -3.55
CA TYR A 200 36.58 10.24 -4.03
C TYR A 200 36.49 9.37 -5.29
N ASP A 201 37.60 9.30 -6.02
CA ASP A 201 37.76 8.34 -7.12
C ASP A 201 38.17 6.99 -6.53
N PHE A 202 37.47 5.92 -6.91
CA PHE A 202 37.80 4.57 -6.49
C PHE A 202 38.27 3.74 -7.68
N THR A 203 39.49 3.22 -7.60
CA THR A 203 40.04 2.31 -8.60
C THR A 203 39.40 0.94 -8.45
N GLY A 204 38.66 0.47 -9.45
CA GLY A 204 38.11 -0.88 -9.45
C GLY A 204 39.04 -1.90 -10.07
N SER A 205 38.53 -3.11 -10.29
CA SER A 205 39.23 -4.18 -10.97
C SER A 205 38.45 -4.63 -12.22
N PRO A 206 39.14 -5.03 -13.29
CA PRO A 206 38.48 -5.62 -14.45
C PRO A 206 37.88 -7.00 -14.13
N ALA A 207 37.09 -7.53 -15.06
CA ALA A 207 36.55 -8.87 -14.95
C ALA A 207 37.67 -9.91 -14.81
N SER A 208 37.55 -10.81 -13.83
CA SER A 208 38.53 -11.86 -13.56
C SER A 208 37.84 -13.19 -13.25
N ARG A 209 38.30 -14.28 -13.87
CA ARG A 209 37.75 -15.63 -13.64
C ARG A 209 38.01 -16.14 -12.22
N GLN A 210 39.02 -15.59 -11.55
CA GLN A 210 39.36 -15.93 -10.17
C GLN A 210 38.42 -15.22 -9.17
N PHE A 211 37.58 -14.29 -9.63
CA PHE A 211 36.72 -13.45 -8.77
C PHE A 211 37.53 -12.74 -7.67
N ALA A 212 38.75 -12.32 -7.99
CA ALA A 212 39.66 -11.63 -7.08
C ALA A 212 39.95 -10.22 -7.60
N ARG A 213 39.92 -9.24 -6.68
CA ARG A 213 40.36 -7.87 -6.98
C ARG A 213 41.87 -7.81 -7.26
N GLN A 214 42.30 -6.79 -7.97
CA GLN A 214 43.72 -6.46 -8.12
C GLN A 214 44.28 -5.83 -6.84
N ILE A 215 45.59 -5.97 -6.63
CA ILE A 215 46.29 -5.57 -5.39
C ILE A 215 46.03 -4.08 -5.03
N ASN A 216 46.02 -3.19 -6.01
CA ASN A 216 45.87 -1.74 -5.81
C ASN A 216 44.43 -1.22 -6.02
N SER A 217 43.45 -2.10 -6.17
CA SER A 217 42.04 -1.69 -6.30
C SER A 217 41.38 -1.49 -4.94
N ALA A 218 40.36 -0.63 -4.91
CA ALA A 218 39.56 -0.34 -3.73
C ALA A 218 38.91 -1.60 -3.14
N HIS A 219 38.92 -1.68 -1.82
CA HIS A 219 38.21 -2.71 -1.07
C HIS A 219 36.74 -2.35 -0.95
N LEU A 220 35.88 -3.36 -1.08
CA LEU A 220 34.46 -3.27 -0.79
C LEU A 220 34.19 -4.09 0.48
N ARG A 221 33.81 -3.44 1.58
CA ARG A 221 33.59 -4.09 2.89
C ARG A 221 32.15 -4.00 3.33
N ASP A 222 31.72 -4.99 4.11
CA ASP A 222 30.47 -4.96 4.85
C ASP A 222 30.58 -4.00 6.06
N THR A 223 29.46 -3.68 6.69
CA THR A 223 29.41 -2.85 7.90
C THR A 223 28.97 -3.64 9.12
N VAL A 224 29.51 -3.29 10.29
CA VAL A 224 29.08 -3.81 11.59
C VAL A 224 28.63 -2.67 12.48
N VAL A 225 27.53 -2.86 13.21
CA VAL A 225 27.02 -1.86 14.15
C VAL A 225 27.95 -1.78 15.36
N ALA A 226 28.46 -0.58 15.61
CA ALA A 226 29.22 -0.25 16.80
C ALA A 226 28.43 0.81 17.58
N ASP A 227 27.69 0.39 18.61
CA ASP A 227 26.98 1.34 19.48
C ASP A 227 27.98 2.07 20.39
N ALA A 228 28.65 3.09 19.86
CA ALA A 228 29.71 3.84 20.55
C ALA A 228 29.21 5.14 21.22
N GLY A 229 27.93 5.51 21.03
CA GLY A 229 27.36 6.78 21.46
C GLY A 229 26.35 6.66 22.60
N SER A 230 26.59 7.37 23.70
CA SER A 230 25.56 7.62 24.72
C SER A 230 24.83 8.92 24.40
N TYR A 231 23.65 8.78 23.78
CA TYR A 231 22.76 9.90 23.47
C TYR A 231 21.80 10.13 24.63
N VAL A 232 21.58 11.40 24.96
CA VAL A 232 20.56 11.79 25.92
C VAL A 232 19.62 12.83 25.33
N GLY A 233 18.36 12.82 25.74
CA GLY A 233 17.36 13.77 25.31
C GLY A 233 16.23 13.91 26.32
N VAL A 234 15.10 14.42 25.84
CA VAL A 234 13.90 14.67 26.65
C VAL A 234 12.65 14.34 25.86
N THR A 235 11.61 13.91 26.56
CA THR A 235 10.30 13.62 25.98
C THR A 235 9.19 14.04 26.96
N PRO A 236 8.04 14.53 26.48
CA PRO A 236 6.89 14.78 27.35
C PRO A 236 6.33 13.49 27.95
N LEU A 237 5.71 13.62 29.11
CA LEU A 237 4.97 12.52 29.73
C LEU A 237 3.66 12.26 28.97
N GLN A 238 3.36 10.99 28.64
CA GLN A 238 2.13 10.62 27.94
C GLN A 238 0.93 10.51 28.89
N LYS A 239 1.17 10.04 30.12
CA LYS A 239 0.17 9.83 31.18
C LYS A 239 0.70 10.34 32.52
N ALA A 240 -0.12 11.06 33.28
CA ALA A 240 0.23 11.51 34.62
C ALA A 240 0.74 10.33 35.50
N ALA A 241 1.75 10.59 36.31
CA ALA A 241 2.35 9.62 37.22
C ALA A 241 2.06 10.02 38.67
N ALA A 242 1.69 9.06 39.51
CA ALA A 242 1.35 9.31 40.90
C ALA A 242 2.56 9.10 41.82
N LEU A 243 2.50 9.72 43.00
CA LEU A 243 3.41 9.42 44.09
C LEU A 243 3.37 7.92 44.41
N GLY A 244 4.55 7.29 44.50
CA GLY A 244 4.68 5.85 44.75
C GLY A 244 4.80 4.98 43.50
N ASP A 245 4.54 5.51 42.31
CA ASP A 245 4.69 4.76 41.05
C ASP A 245 6.16 4.41 40.78
N PHE A 246 6.41 3.17 40.34
CA PHE A 246 7.72 2.73 39.84
C PHE A 246 7.85 2.90 38.33
N THR A 247 6.75 3.13 37.63
CA THR A 247 6.69 3.10 36.17
C THR A 247 6.01 4.35 35.65
N ILE A 248 6.53 4.88 34.54
CA ILE A 248 5.94 6.01 33.82
C ILE A 248 5.76 5.66 32.35
N ILE A 249 4.90 6.42 31.67
CA ILE A 249 4.71 6.30 30.22
C ILE A 249 5.12 7.62 29.56
N ALA A 250 6.26 7.61 28.89
CA ALA A 250 6.75 8.69 28.05
C ALA A 250 6.15 8.63 26.64
N GLN A 251 6.11 9.75 25.91
CA GLN A 251 5.61 9.75 24.53
C GLN A 251 6.48 8.92 23.56
N THR A 252 7.79 8.89 23.78
CA THR A 252 8.74 8.12 22.97
C THR A 252 10.02 7.88 23.76
N ILE A 253 10.69 6.76 23.50
CA ILE A 253 12.03 6.48 24.06
C ILE A 253 13.18 6.84 23.10
N MET A 254 12.83 7.23 21.87
CA MET A 254 13.75 7.57 20.79
C MET A 254 13.72 9.08 20.52
N THR A 255 14.86 9.63 20.13
CA THR A 255 14.97 10.97 19.54
C THR A 255 15.48 10.87 18.12
N GLN A 256 15.34 11.95 17.38
CA GLN A 256 15.85 12.08 16.04
C GLN A 256 17.25 12.74 16.06
N ILE A 257 18.23 12.13 15.38
CA ILE A 257 19.60 12.67 15.31
C ILE A 257 19.91 13.28 13.94
N VAL A 258 19.32 12.77 12.87
CA VAL A 258 19.39 13.34 11.51
C VAL A 258 18.01 13.42 10.88
N PRO A 259 17.73 14.33 9.95
CA PRO A 259 16.43 14.41 9.32
C PRO A 259 16.06 13.08 8.63
N SER A 260 14.79 12.65 8.67
CA SER A 260 14.39 11.41 7.98
C SER A 260 13.81 11.76 6.61
N ALA A 261 14.29 11.07 5.59
CA ALA A 261 13.81 11.20 4.21
C ALA A 261 12.99 9.99 3.74
N GLN A 262 12.70 9.04 4.65
CA GLN A 262 12.01 7.80 4.31
C GLN A 262 10.54 7.87 4.68
N SER A 263 9.66 7.68 3.70
CA SER A 263 8.25 7.40 3.94
C SER A 263 7.89 6.06 3.31
N GLU A 264 7.25 5.20 4.11
CA GLU A 264 6.61 3.97 3.62
C GLU A 264 5.11 4.22 3.50
N THR A 265 4.53 3.84 2.37
CA THR A 265 3.08 3.88 2.17
C THR A 265 2.59 2.45 1.94
N PRO A 266 1.84 1.86 2.88
CA PRO A 266 1.29 0.52 2.71
C PRO A 266 0.18 0.52 1.65
N ILE A 267 0.15 -0.51 0.82
CA ILE A 267 -0.90 -0.78 -0.18
C ILE A 267 -1.63 -2.06 0.26
N PRO A 268 -2.76 -1.96 0.98
CA PRO A 268 -3.52 -3.13 1.43
C PRO A 268 -4.49 -3.62 0.34
N ALA A 269 -4.37 -4.88 -0.06
CA ALA A 269 -5.34 -5.61 -0.89
C ALA A 269 -5.92 -4.82 -2.08
N ALA A 270 -5.06 -4.13 -2.83
CA ALA A 270 -5.45 -3.33 -3.97
C ALA A 270 -5.85 -4.19 -5.18
N ILE A 271 -6.75 -3.65 -6.01
CA ILE A 271 -7.14 -4.25 -7.30
C ILE A 271 -6.10 -3.79 -8.35
N PRO A 272 -5.61 -4.68 -9.23
CA PRO A 272 -4.54 -4.38 -10.18
C PRO A 272 -4.98 -3.57 -11.41
N TYR A 273 -6.24 -3.11 -11.47
CA TYR A 273 -6.79 -2.33 -12.58
C TYR A 273 -7.77 -1.27 -12.07
N ALA A 274 -8.00 -0.24 -12.89
CA ALA A 274 -9.08 0.71 -12.66
C ALA A 274 -10.42 0.05 -13.01
N ALA A 275 -11.37 0.04 -12.07
CA ALA A 275 -12.68 -0.55 -12.27
C ALA A 275 -13.54 0.31 -13.20
N ALA A 276 -13.41 0.13 -14.52
CA ALA A 276 -14.35 0.65 -15.51
C ALA A 276 -15.41 -0.42 -15.81
N GLY A 277 -16.69 -0.04 -15.80
CA GLY A 277 -17.77 -0.93 -16.21
C GLY A 277 -17.70 -1.20 -17.71
N PHE A 278 -17.60 -2.47 -18.08
CA PHE A 278 -17.61 -2.93 -19.46
C PHE A 278 -19.04 -2.85 -20.05
N PRO A 279 -19.29 -2.09 -21.13
CA PRO A 279 -20.61 -2.06 -21.76
C PRO A 279 -20.81 -3.27 -22.69
N VAL A 280 -21.78 -4.13 -22.37
CA VAL A 280 -22.28 -5.16 -23.29
C VAL A 280 -23.55 -4.62 -23.95
N SER A 281 -23.52 -4.40 -25.27
CA SER A 281 -24.69 -3.87 -25.98
C SER A 281 -25.77 -4.92 -26.21
N ALA A 282 -27.03 -4.52 -26.07
CA ALA A 282 -28.19 -5.29 -26.51
C ALA A 282 -28.20 -5.51 -28.04
N ALA A 283 -29.01 -6.47 -28.51
CA ALA A 283 -29.09 -6.83 -29.92
C ALA A 283 -29.70 -5.71 -30.79
N GLU A 284 -30.64 -4.93 -30.25
CA GLU A 284 -31.40 -3.93 -31.00
C GLU A 284 -31.36 -2.56 -30.29
N ALA A 285 -31.49 -1.48 -31.06
CA ALA A 285 -31.74 -0.16 -30.49
C ALA A 285 -33.22 -0.02 -30.13
N VAL A 286 -33.52 0.82 -29.13
CA VAL A 286 -34.90 1.12 -28.73
C VAL A 286 -35.21 2.58 -28.98
N THR A 287 -36.43 2.84 -29.44
CA THR A 287 -36.96 4.20 -29.62
C THR A 287 -38.28 4.34 -28.89
N PHE A 288 -38.40 5.38 -28.05
CA PHE A 288 -39.63 5.65 -27.30
C PHE A 288 -39.81 7.15 -27.08
N SER A 289 -41.04 7.57 -26.79
CA SER A 289 -41.36 8.97 -26.49
C SER A 289 -41.62 9.17 -25.00
N THR A 290 -41.14 10.28 -24.44
CA THR A 290 -41.32 10.62 -23.02
C THR A 290 -41.61 12.11 -22.84
N THR A 291 -42.34 12.45 -21.79
CA THR A 291 -42.61 13.84 -21.37
C THR A 291 -41.93 14.18 -20.04
N GLN A 292 -40.95 13.38 -19.61
CA GLN A 292 -40.15 13.64 -18.41
C GLN A 292 -39.59 15.08 -18.41
N THR A 293 -39.69 15.73 -17.26
CA THR A 293 -39.04 17.01 -17.01
C THR A 293 -37.54 16.83 -17.07
N TRP A 294 -36.85 17.71 -17.82
CA TRP A 294 -35.40 17.67 -17.96
C TRP A 294 -34.84 19.09 -18.02
N ASN A 295 -34.03 19.45 -17.04
CA ASN A 295 -33.45 20.79 -16.89
C ASN A 295 -32.16 20.71 -16.05
N THR A 296 -31.64 21.85 -15.62
CA THR A 296 -30.37 21.92 -14.86
C THR A 296 -30.46 21.37 -13.43
N THR A 297 -31.66 21.16 -12.87
CA THR A 297 -31.86 20.58 -11.54
C THR A 297 -32.43 19.16 -11.58
N THR A 298 -33.06 18.75 -12.69
CA THR A 298 -33.71 17.46 -12.89
C THR A 298 -33.12 16.74 -14.08
N SER A 299 -32.51 15.58 -13.83
CA SER A 299 -31.89 14.75 -14.88
C SER A 299 -32.93 13.90 -15.61
N LEU A 300 -32.70 13.66 -16.90
CA LEU A 300 -33.50 12.74 -17.70
C LEU A 300 -33.01 11.30 -17.46
N ALA A 301 -33.93 10.38 -17.15
CA ALA A 301 -33.60 8.97 -16.97
C ALA A 301 -33.93 8.15 -18.22
N LEU A 302 -33.05 7.22 -18.54
CA LEU A 302 -33.20 6.21 -19.56
C LEU A 302 -33.67 4.88 -18.92
N PRO A 303 -34.46 4.08 -19.65
CA PRO A 303 -34.85 2.72 -19.26
C PRO A 303 -33.67 1.72 -19.28
N GLY A 304 -32.76 1.86 -18.32
CA GLY A 304 -31.53 1.07 -18.21
C GLY A 304 -30.30 1.80 -18.76
N GLY A 305 -29.16 1.12 -18.73
CA GLY A 305 -27.90 1.66 -19.25
C GLY A 305 -27.90 1.78 -20.78
N CYS A 306 -27.06 2.65 -21.32
CA CYS A 306 -26.95 2.89 -22.76
C CYS A 306 -25.51 2.70 -23.28
N LEU A 307 -25.37 2.23 -24.52
CA LEU A 307 -24.07 2.05 -25.16
C LEU A 307 -23.44 3.42 -25.48
N PRO A 308 -22.15 3.67 -25.20
CA PRO A 308 -21.51 4.94 -25.49
C PRO A 308 -21.57 5.30 -26.98
N GLY A 309 -21.97 6.54 -27.27
CA GLY A 309 -22.15 7.07 -28.62
C GLY A 309 -23.46 6.67 -29.31
N SER A 310 -24.36 5.92 -28.65
CA SER A 310 -25.61 5.45 -29.26
C SER A 310 -26.82 6.36 -29.01
N LEU A 311 -26.73 7.29 -28.06
CA LEU A 311 -27.86 8.10 -27.61
C LEU A 311 -28.16 9.26 -28.58
N SER A 312 -29.43 9.38 -28.95
CA SER A 312 -30.01 10.50 -29.69
C SER A 312 -31.34 10.93 -29.07
N ILE A 313 -31.52 12.23 -28.86
CA ILE A 313 -32.74 12.80 -28.27
C ILE A 313 -33.26 13.89 -29.22
N VAL A 314 -34.51 13.75 -29.67
CA VAL A 314 -35.20 14.77 -30.45
C VAL A 314 -36.20 15.50 -29.54
N VAL A 315 -36.03 16.81 -29.36
CA VAL A 315 -36.90 17.67 -28.55
C VAL A 315 -37.09 19.02 -29.23
N GLY A 316 -38.33 19.48 -29.36
CA GLY A 316 -38.64 20.79 -29.97
C GLY A 316 -38.11 20.97 -31.40
N GLY A 317 -37.94 19.87 -32.16
CA GLY A 317 -37.37 19.88 -33.52
C GLY A 317 -35.84 19.89 -33.59
N VAL A 318 -35.14 19.91 -32.45
CA VAL A 318 -33.68 19.83 -32.35
C VAL A 318 -33.25 18.40 -32.01
N THR A 319 -32.22 17.90 -32.69
CA THR A 319 -31.59 16.60 -32.40
C THR A 319 -30.32 16.81 -31.58
N LEU A 320 -30.29 16.19 -30.41
CA LEU A 320 -29.18 16.18 -29.48
C LEU A 320 -28.46 14.84 -29.64
N THR A 321 -27.14 14.88 -29.81
CA THR A 321 -26.32 13.69 -30.09
C THR A 321 -25.26 13.50 -29.02
N ASP A 322 -25.04 12.25 -28.65
CA ASP A 322 -24.00 11.87 -27.71
C ASP A 322 -22.62 11.77 -28.40
N LYS A 323 -21.60 12.35 -27.74
CA LYS A 323 -20.20 12.32 -28.16
C LYS A 323 -19.28 12.05 -26.95
N GLY A 324 -19.19 10.78 -26.55
CA GLY A 324 -18.22 10.31 -25.57
C GLY A 324 -18.45 10.84 -24.15
N GLY A 325 -19.71 10.78 -23.69
CA GLY A 325 -20.15 11.24 -22.37
C GLY A 325 -20.62 12.69 -22.36
N ILE A 326 -20.49 13.39 -23.48
CA ILE A 326 -20.92 14.78 -23.67
C ILE A 326 -22.12 14.80 -24.62
N LEU A 327 -23.22 15.41 -24.18
CA LEU A 327 -24.39 15.62 -25.03
C LEU A 327 -24.26 16.93 -25.79
N MET A 328 -24.41 16.88 -27.11
CA MET A 328 -24.16 17.99 -28.02
C MET A 328 -25.44 18.42 -28.75
N SER A 329 -25.59 19.74 -28.94
CA SER A 329 -26.52 20.33 -29.91
C SER A 329 -25.68 21.01 -30.99
N GLY A 330 -25.54 20.36 -32.15
CA GLY A 330 -24.54 20.77 -33.16
C GLY A 330 -23.12 20.71 -32.60
N THR A 331 -22.45 21.86 -32.45
CA THR A 331 -21.10 21.99 -31.88
C THR A 331 -21.07 22.42 -30.41
N GLN A 332 -22.23 22.73 -29.81
CA GLN A 332 -22.32 23.20 -28.43
C GLN A 332 -22.59 22.05 -27.46
N GLN A 333 -21.80 21.96 -26.38
CA GLN A 333 -22.08 21.07 -25.26
C GLN A 333 -23.29 21.58 -24.48
N ILE A 334 -24.27 20.71 -24.25
CA ILE A 334 -25.51 21.02 -23.53
C ILE A 334 -25.74 20.15 -22.29
N GLY A 335 -24.94 19.11 -22.10
CA GLY A 335 -25.13 18.17 -21.00
C GLY A 335 -24.07 17.06 -20.94
N LEU A 336 -24.26 16.15 -20.00
CA LEU A 336 -23.43 14.95 -19.81
C LEU A 336 -24.30 13.68 -19.80
N VAL A 337 -23.70 12.55 -20.15
CA VAL A 337 -24.34 11.24 -20.18
C VAL A 337 -23.61 10.30 -19.22
N ASP A 338 -24.30 9.84 -18.19
CA ASP A 338 -23.91 8.68 -17.38
C ASP A 338 -24.52 7.43 -18.01
N TYR A 339 -23.67 6.72 -18.74
CA TYR A 339 -24.11 5.57 -19.52
C TYR A 339 -24.54 4.37 -18.68
N ALA A 340 -23.87 4.13 -17.55
CA ALA A 340 -24.10 2.94 -16.74
C ALA A 340 -25.44 3.00 -16.01
N ASN A 341 -25.77 4.18 -15.49
CA ASN A 341 -27.03 4.41 -14.81
C ASN A 341 -28.15 4.89 -15.76
N GLY A 342 -27.81 5.19 -17.02
CA GLY A 342 -28.75 5.72 -17.99
C GLY A 342 -29.26 7.11 -17.60
N VAL A 343 -28.40 7.99 -17.08
CA VAL A 343 -28.77 9.32 -16.61
C VAL A 343 -28.20 10.38 -17.53
N VAL A 344 -29.03 11.33 -17.95
CA VAL A 344 -28.63 12.44 -18.83
C VAL A 344 -28.87 13.76 -18.11
N THR A 345 -27.79 14.49 -17.84
CA THR A 345 -27.86 15.79 -17.16
C THR A 345 -27.85 16.92 -18.19
N SER A 346 -28.62 17.98 -17.93
CA SER A 346 -28.54 19.22 -18.73
C SER A 346 -27.64 20.22 -18.00
N SER A 347 -26.68 20.80 -18.71
CA SER A 347 -25.88 21.93 -18.24
C SER A 347 -26.39 23.27 -18.78
N LEU A 348 -27.33 23.25 -19.74
CA LEU A 348 -27.88 24.44 -20.39
C LEU A 348 -29.39 24.34 -20.55
N GLY A 349 -30.13 25.16 -19.79
CA GLY A 349 -31.57 25.37 -19.98
C GLY A 349 -32.50 24.21 -19.60
N SER A 350 -33.79 24.46 -19.79
CA SER A 350 -34.87 23.49 -19.59
C SER A 350 -35.37 22.99 -20.94
N TYR A 351 -35.50 21.67 -21.07
CA TYR A 351 -36.05 20.99 -22.23
C TYR A 351 -37.39 20.40 -21.82
N ASP A 352 -38.49 21.14 -21.95
CA ASP A 352 -39.84 20.67 -21.62
C ASP A 352 -40.55 20.07 -22.85
N GLY A 353 -41.66 19.38 -22.63
CA GLY A 353 -42.46 18.75 -23.70
C GLY A 353 -41.99 17.37 -24.13
N SER A 354 -42.64 16.81 -25.17
CA SER A 354 -42.39 15.46 -25.67
C SER A 354 -41.00 15.34 -26.29
N LYS A 355 -40.31 14.24 -25.96
CA LYS A 355 -38.97 13.90 -26.45
C LYS A 355 -39.03 12.52 -27.07
N THR A 356 -38.47 12.37 -28.26
CA THR A 356 -38.24 11.05 -28.85
C THR A 356 -36.80 10.66 -28.58
N ILE A 357 -36.61 9.60 -27.80
CA ILE A 357 -35.29 9.11 -27.39
C ILE A 357 -35.01 7.82 -28.15
N SER A 358 -33.83 7.75 -28.76
CA SER A 358 -33.31 6.55 -29.40
C SER A 358 -31.93 6.23 -28.83
N TYR A 359 -31.71 5.00 -28.38
CA TYR A 359 -30.40 4.53 -27.89
C TYR A 359 -30.30 3.02 -28.00
N ARG A 360 -29.08 2.48 -27.93
CA ARG A 360 -28.86 1.03 -27.82
C ARG A 360 -28.65 0.67 -26.35
N PRO A 361 -29.54 -0.12 -25.72
CA PRO A 361 -29.35 -0.51 -24.33
C PRO A 361 -28.03 -1.25 -24.11
N ALA A 362 -27.42 -1.08 -22.96
CA ALA A 362 -26.19 -1.79 -22.59
C ALA A 362 -26.14 -2.09 -21.10
N ALA A 363 -25.69 -3.30 -20.76
CA ALA A 363 -25.39 -3.68 -19.39
C ALA A 363 -23.93 -3.34 -19.07
N TYR A 364 -23.69 -2.78 -17.88
CA TYR A 364 -22.35 -2.42 -17.42
C TYR A 364 -21.88 -3.41 -16.38
N MET A 365 -20.88 -4.21 -16.74
CA MET A 365 -20.35 -5.26 -15.89
C MET A 365 -18.94 -4.92 -15.44
N GLN A 366 -18.63 -5.11 -14.16
CA GLN A 366 -17.25 -5.02 -13.71
C GLN A 366 -16.54 -6.33 -14.04
N ARG A 367 -15.65 -6.27 -15.03
CA ARG A 367 -14.75 -7.35 -15.41
C ARG A 367 -13.32 -6.86 -15.26
N MET A 368 -12.41 -7.79 -14.95
CA MET A 368 -10.99 -7.49 -15.09
C MET A 368 -10.71 -7.25 -16.57
N PRO A 369 -10.17 -6.07 -16.95
CA PRO A 369 -9.81 -5.83 -18.33
C PRO A 369 -8.69 -6.79 -18.72
N GLN A 370 -8.57 -7.15 -19.99
CA GLN A 370 -7.34 -7.70 -20.53
C GLN A 370 -6.21 -6.68 -20.41
N SER A 371 -4.97 -7.17 -20.40
CA SER A 371 -3.79 -6.31 -20.28
C SER A 371 -2.72 -6.63 -21.32
N SER A 372 -1.90 -5.68 -21.71
CA SER A 372 -0.68 -5.94 -22.49
C SER A 372 0.35 -4.88 -22.19
N GLU A 373 1.55 -5.01 -22.75
CA GLU A 373 2.57 -3.99 -22.63
C GLU A 373 3.31 -3.73 -23.94
N ILE A 374 3.85 -2.52 -24.07
CA ILE A 374 4.93 -2.20 -25.01
C ILE A 374 6.15 -1.85 -24.17
N ARG A 375 7.19 -2.69 -24.23
CA ARG A 375 8.43 -2.45 -23.49
C ARG A 375 9.20 -1.27 -24.06
N ILE A 376 9.73 -0.42 -23.19
CA ILE A 376 10.53 0.75 -23.57
C ILE A 376 12.01 0.46 -23.36
N THR A 377 12.75 0.45 -24.45
CA THR A 377 14.19 0.29 -24.55
C THR A 377 14.81 1.57 -25.09
N ALA A 378 16.13 1.71 -25.04
CA ALA A 378 16.81 2.87 -25.64
C ALA A 378 16.55 2.98 -27.15
N GLU A 379 16.37 1.85 -27.84
CA GLU A 379 16.22 1.77 -29.29
C GLU A 379 14.81 2.10 -29.78
N ASN A 380 13.77 1.74 -29.01
CA ASN A 380 12.36 1.95 -29.40
C ASN A 380 11.68 3.11 -28.67
N ARG A 381 12.43 3.91 -27.89
CA ARG A 381 11.92 5.07 -27.17
C ARG A 381 11.45 6.15 -28.14
N SER A 382 10.14 6.37 -28.19
CA SER A 382 9.46 7.39 -29.02
C SER A 382 8.40 8.14 -28.21
N GLN A 383 7.91 9.27 -28.74
CA GLN A 383 6.70 9.93 -28.24
C GLN A 383 5.41 9.34 -28.84
N SER A 384 5.47 8.78 -30.04
CA SER A 384 4.29 8.24 -30.75
C SER A 384 4.40 6.74 -30.94
N TYR A 385 3.31 6.04 -30.66
CA TYR A 385 3.17 4.59 -30.81
C TYR A 385 1.89 4.28 -31.59
N THR A 386 1.95 3.26 -32.45
CA THR A 386 0.83 2.80 -33.26
C THR A 386 0.80 1.28 -33.27
N GLY A 387 -0.39 0.70 -33.42
CA GLY A 387 -0.55 -0.75 -33.45
C GLY A 387 -2.00 -1.18 -33.53
N PHE A 388 -2.24 -2.45 -33.26
CA PHE A 388 -3.56 -3.06 -33.23
C PHE A 388 -3.78 -3.77 -31.89
N ILE A 389 -5.00 -3.70 -31.36
CA ILE A 389 -5.41 -4.43 -30.16
C ILE A 389 -6.34 -5.56 -30.58
N THR A 390 -5.98 -6.78 -30.18
CA THR A 390 -6.76 -7.99 -30.39
C THR A 390 -6.83 -8.81 -29.09
N PRO A 391 -8.00 -9.33 -28.70
CA PRO A 391 -9.34 -9.08 -29.27
C PRO A 391 -9.79 -7.62 -29.17
N LEU A 392 -10.74 -7.21 -30.01
CA LEU A 392 -11.19 -5.82 -30.10
C LEU A 392 -11.76 -5.34 -28.75
N PRO A 393 -11.31 -4.17 -28.24
CA PRO A 393 -11.80 -3.65 -26.99
C PRO A 393 -13.22 -3.08 -27.13
N ALA A 394 -14.04 -3.22 -26.09
CA ALA A 394 -15.30 -2.50 -26.04
C ALA A 394 -15.07 -1.00 -25.86
N ARG A 395 -16.00 -0.22 -26.43
CA ARG A 395 -15.99 1.24 -26.39
C ARG A 395 -15.92 1.74 -24.95
N GLY A 396 -15.02 2.66 -24.68
CA GLY A 396 -14.84 3.30 -23.37
C GLY A 396 -14.02 2.50 -22.36
N THR A 397 -13.40 1.38 -22.77
CA THR A 397 -12.65 0.51 -21.85
C THR A 397 -11.13 0.54 -22.07
N LEU A 398 -10.68 1.05 -23.21
CA LEU A 398 -9.28 1.06 -23.57
C LEU A 398 -8.52 2.15 -22.79
N SER A 399 -7.39 1.80 -22.20
CA SER A 399 -6.48 2.75 -21.58
C SER A 399 -5.02 2.39 -21.80
N PHE A 400 -4.18 3.41 -21.85
CA PHE A 400 -2.72 3.33 -21.94
C PHE A 400 -2.12 4.04 -20.73
N SER A 401 -1.34 3.31 -19.93
CA SER A 401 -0.52 3.87 -18.86
C SER A 401 0.94 3.91 -19.28
N TYR A 402 1.62 5.05 -19.14
CA TYR A 402 3.05 5.16 -19.42
C TYR A 402 3.76 5.91 -18.28
N ARG A 403 5.07 5.66 -18.12
CA ARG A 403 5.90 6.32 -17.10
C ARG A 403 6.83 7.34 -17.76
N ALA A 404 6.88 8.56 -17.24
CA ALA A 404 7.85 9.57 -17.63
C ALA A 404 8.33 10.35 -16.39
N GLN A 405 9.64 10.58 -16.29
CA GLN A 405 10.26 11.26 -15.14
C GLN A 405 9.88 10.60 -13.80
N GLY A 406 9.76 9.27 -13.78
CA GLY A 406 9.40 8.50 -12.59
C GLY A 406 7.91 8.39 -12.29
N ARG A 407 7.04 9.15 -12.96
CA ARG A 407 5.58 9.20 -12.69
C ARG A 407 4.75 8.52 -13.76
N TRP A 408 3.70 7.81 -13.35
CA TRP A 408 2.71 7.19 -14.24
C TRP A 408 1.63 8.18 -14.69
N TYR A 409 1.34 8.17 -15.99
CA TYR A 409 0.28 8.93 -16.65
C TYR A 409 -0.66 7.95 -17.37
N VAL A 410 -1.95 8.29 -17.45
CA VAL A 410 -2.97 7.43 -18.07
C VAL A 410 -3.73 8.21 -19.14
N LEU A 411 -3.90 7.59 -20.30
CA LEU A 411 -4.77 8.03 -21.39
C LEU A 411 -5.90 7.00 -21.53
N SER A 412 -7.16 7.42 -21.48
CA SER A 412 -8.33 6.52 -21.53
C SER A 412 -9.26 6.88 -22.67
N ASP A 413 -9.94 5.88 -23.23
CA ASP A 413 -10.96 6.02 -24.26
C ASP A 413 -12.26 6.56 -23.64
N SER A 414 -12.79 7.65 -24.21
CA SER A 414 -14.10 8.22 -23.81
C SER A 414 -15.29 7.53 -24.50
N GLY A 415 -15.07 6.50 -25.32
CA GLY A 415 -16.10 5.78 -26.07
C GLY A 415 -16.42 6.38 -27.43
N ASP A 416 -15.82 7.52 -27.78
CA ASP A 416 -15.86 8.16 -29.09
C ASP A 416 -14.65 7.81 -29.97
N GLY A 417 -13.76 6.92 -29.50
CA GLY A 417 -12.53 6.54 -30.18
C GLY A 417 -11.40 7.55 -29.99
N THR A 418 -11.52 8.50 -29.06
CA THR A 418 -10.41 9.38 -28.67
C THR A 418 -9.83 8.98 -27.31
N LEU A 419 -8.49 8.93 -27.23
CA LEU A 419 -7.74 8.64 -26.01
C LEU A 419 -7.28 9.94 -25.38
N ARG A 420 -7.64 10.18 -24.11
CA ARG A 420 -7.36 11.44 -23.41
C ARG A 420 -6.89 11.19 -21.98
N GLY A 421 -5.98 12.04 -21.52
CA GLY A 421 -5.60 12.13 -20.11
C GLY A 421 -6.55 13.04 -19.34
N THR A 422 -6.42 13.03 -18.00
CA THR A 422 -7.11 14.01 -17.14
C THR A 422 -6.66 15.44 -17.43
N ASP A 423 -5.46 15.61 -17.94
CA ASP A 423 -4.90 16.86 -18.45
C ASP A 423 -4.40 16.64 -19.88
N SER A 424 -4.58 17.63 -20.76
CA SER A 424 -4.17 17.54 -22.16
C SER A 424 -2.65 17.40 -22.33
N SER A 425 -1.86 17.83 -21.35
CA SER A 425 -0.40 17.66 -21.32
C SER A 425 0.06 16.21 -21.16
N TYR A 426 -0.83 15.27 -20.80
CA TYR A 426 -0.47 13.85 -20.66
C TYR A 426 -0.39 13.14 -22.01
N GLY A 427 -0.87 13.79 -23.08
CA GLY A 427 -0.90 13.22 -24.42
C GLY A 427 -2.32 12.99 -24.92
N ALA A 428 -2.40 12.52 -26.16
CA ALA A 428 -3.65 12.28 -26.85
C ALA A 428 -3.49 11.14 -27.86
N GLY A 429 -4.60 10.53 -28.24
CA GLY A 429 -4.60 9.49 -29.26
C GLY A 429 -5.97 9.23 -29.86
N THR A 430 -6.00 8.33 -30.83
CA THR A 430 -7.22 7.83 -31.45
C THR A 430 -7.20 6.30 -31.50
N TYR A 431 -8.39 5.73 -31.48
CA TYR A 431 -8.66 4.30 -31.48
C TYR A 431 -9.87 4.00 -32.36
N SER A 432 -9.79 2.95 -33.17
CA SER A 432 -10.90 2.46 -34.00
C SER A 432 -11.52 1.20 -33.39
N ALA A 433 -12.78 1.34 -32.92
CA ALA A 433 -13.61 0.24 -32.41
C ALA A 433 -13.83 -0.91 -33.42
N GLU A 434 -13.67 -0.63 -34.72
CA GLU A 434 -13.94 -1.57 -35.81
C GLU A 434 -12.71 -2.37 -36.21
N THR A 435 -11.54 -1.74 -36.24
CA THR A 435 -10.29 -2.35 -36.73
C THR A 435 -9.31 -2.71 -35.62
N GLY A 436 -9.50 -2.18 -34.41
CA GLY A 436 -8.56 -2.34 -33.30
C GLY A 436 -7.33 -1.45 -33.42
N SER A 437 -7.21 -0.66 -34.49
CA SER A 437 -6.06 0.22 -34.70
C SER A 437 -6.05 1.37 -33.71
N PHE A 438 -4.87 1.70 -33.19
CA PHE A 438 -4.66 2.85 -32.32
C PHE A 438 -3.44 3.65 -32.74
N VAL A 439 -3.48 4.95 -32.47
CA VAL A 439 -2.34 5.85 -32.49
C VAL A 439 -2.36 6.64 -31.19
N VAL A 440 -1.26 6.61 -30.45
CA VAL A 440 -1.11 7.37 -29.20
C VAL A 440 0.15 8.20 -29.24
N THR A 441 0.04 9.47 -28.88
CA THR A 441 1.14 10.41 -28.71
C THR A 441 1.22 10.81 -27.25
N LEU A 442 2.30 10.41 -26.60
CA LEU A 442 2.56 10.65 -25.18
C LEU A 442 2.97 12.12 -24.94
N GLY A 443 2.64 12.68 -23.78
CA GLY A 443 3.01 14.04 -23.42
C GLY A 443 4.51 14.27 -23.20
N ALA A 444 5.26 13.19 -22.92
CA ALA A 444 6.71 13.21 -22.71
C ALA A 444 7.32 11.88 -23.15
N LEU A 445 8.64 11.86 -23.38
CA LEU A 445 9.37 10.63 -23.70
C LEU A 445 9.31 9.66 -22.52
N PRO A 446 8.87 8.40 -22.72
CA PRO A 446 8.73 7.43 -21.63
C PRO A 446 10.10 7.00 -21.10
N ASP A 447 10.16 6.57 -19.85
CA ASP A 447 11.42 6.18 -19.19
C ASP A 447 11.94 4.84 -19.76
N VAL A 448 13.24 4.75 -20.03
CA VAL A 448 13.88 3.50 -20.51
C VAL A 448 13.83 2.44 -19.40
N GLY A 449 13.50 1.20 -19.75
CA GLY A 449 13.28 0.10 -18.81
C GLY A 449 11.84 0.00 -18.30
N SER A 450 11.00 1.02 -18.54
CA SER A 450 9.56 0.98 -18.22
C SER A 450 8.75 0.30 -19.34
N SER A 451 7.42 0.35 -19.24
CA SER A 451 6.53 -0.15 -20.29
C SER A 451 5.27 0.71 -20.41
N ILE A 452 4.72 0.78 -21.61
CA ILE A 452 3.37 1.31 -21.84
C ILE A 452 2.39 0.17 -21.58
N VAL A 453 1.69 0.20 -20.45
CA VAL A 453 0.70 -0.80 -20.06
C VAL A 453 -0.63 -0.47 -20.74
N GLN A 454 -1.20 -1.44 -21.42
CA GLN A 454 -2.49 -1.37 -22.09
C GLN A 454 -3.51 -2.13 -21.26
N HIS A 455 -4.68 -1.56 -21.02
CA HIS A 455 -5.82 -2.26 -20.43
C HIS A 455 -7.06 -2.07 -21.28
N TRP A 456 -7.80 -3.14 -21.52
CA TRP A 456 -9.06 -3.04 -22.26
C TRP A 456 -10.04 -4.16 -21.92
N GLY A 457 -11.33 -3.89 -21.99
CA GLY A 457 -12.36 -4.89 -21.75
C GLY A 457 -12.77 -5.62 -23.03
N VAL A 458 -13.07 -6.91 -22.93
CA VAL A 458 -13.57 -7.75 -24.04
C VAL A 458 -14.82 -8.49 -23.57
N PRO A 459 -15.94 -8.48 -24.34
CA PRO A 459 -17.11 -9.30 -24.03
C PRO A 459 -16.73 -10.74 -24.35
N THR A 460 -16.51 -11.55 -23.33
CA THR A 460 -16.02 -12.91 -23.54
C THR A 460 -17.11 -13.89 -23.17
N GLN A 461 -17.62 -13.85 -21.94
CA GLN A 461 -18.56 -14.86 -21.44
C GLN A 461 -20.03 -14.43 -21.49
N GLU A 462 -20.30 -13.23 -21.99
CA GLU A 462 -21.62 -12.66 -22.16
C GLU A 462 -22.20 -13.02 -23.53
N THR A 463 -23.36 -13.66 -23.53
CA THR A 463 -24.13 -13.94 -24.75
C THR A 463 -25.23 -12.91 -24.89
N VAL A 464 -25.13 -12.07 -25.92
CA VAL A 464 -26.20 -11.16 -26.31
C VAL A 464 -27.29 -11.98 -26.99
N GLN A 465 -28.45 -12.09 -26.35
CA GLN A 465 -29.56 -12.82 -26.91
C GLN A 465 -30.20 -12.01 -28.05
N PRO A 466 -30.54 -12.64 -29.19
CA PRO A 466 -31.14 -11.94 -30.31
C PRO A 466 -32.48 -11.30 -29.91
N ALA A 467 -32.91 -10.28 -30.62
CA ALA A 467 -34.24 -9.74 -30.41
C ALA A 467 -35.30 -10.80 -30.77
N ALA A 468 -36.28 -10.98 -29.90
CA ALA A 468 -37.32 -11.98 -30.08
C ALA A 468 -38.65 -11.49 -29.50
N ASP A 469 -39.75 -11.88 -30.13
CA ASP A 469 -41.08 -11.62 -29.60
C ASP A 469 -41.43 -12.70 -28.57
N LEU A 470 -41.82 -12.25 -27.39
CA LEU A 470 -42.25 -13.07 -26.26
C LEU A 470 -43.76 -12.89 -26.06
N LEU A 471 -44.39 -13.96 -25.58
CA LEU A 471 -45.77 -13.93 -25.12
C LEU A 471 -45.77 -13.98 -23.59
N ILE A 472 -46.49 -13.04 -22.98
CA ILE A 472 -46.79 -13.06 -21.56
C ILE A 472 -47.72 -14.26 -21.33
N SER A 473 -47.19 -15.29 -20.68
CA SER A 473 -47.86 -16.57 -20.50
C SER A 473 -47.79 -17.04 -19.06
N GLN A 474 -48.65 -17.98 -18.71
CA GLN A 474 -48.66 -18.65 -17.42
C GLN A 474 -48.72 -20.15 -17.67
N THR A 475 -47.83 -20.91 -17.03
CA THR A 475 -48.01 -22.37 -16.92
C THR A 475 -48.89 -22.64 -15.71
N ILE A 476 -50.11 -23.09 -15.96
CA ILE A 476 -51.14 -23.38 -14.95
C ILE A 476 -51.13 -24.88 -14.67
N ALA A 477 -50.69 -25.27 -13.47
CA ALA A 477 -50.93 -26.62 -12.97
C ALA A 477 -52.37 -26.71 -12.45
N LEU A 478 -53.19 -27.59 -13.05
CA LEU A 478 -54.58 -27.77 -12.65
C LEU A 478 -54.63 -28.57 -11.34
N GLN A 479 -55.16 -27.94 -10.29
CA GLN A 479 -55.34 -28.58 -8.99
C GLN A 479 -56.51 -29.57 -9.05
N LEU A 480 -56.19 -30.83 -9.36
CA LEU A 480 -57.16 -31.91 -9.51
C LEU A 480 -57.17 -32.79 -8.24
N PRO A 481 -58.33 -33.28 -7.79
CA PRO A 481 -58.43 -34.24 -6.69
C PRO A 481 -57.51 -35.46 -6.87
N ALA A 482 -56.99 -35.96 -5.76
CA ALA A 482 -56.06 -37.09 -5.74
C ALA A 482 -56.59 -38.28 -6.56
N GLY A 483 -55.73 -38.82 -7.43
CA GLY A 483 -56.07 -39.94 -8.33
C GLY A 483 -56.88 -39.57 -9.57
N GLN A 484 -57.27 -38.31 -9.75
CA GLN A 484 -57.91 -37.79 -10.96
C GLN A 484 -56.92 -36.92 -11.74
N ALA A 485 -56.97 -36.96 -13.06
CA ALA A 485 -56.20 -36.05 -13.89
C ALA A 485 -56.96 -35.71 -15.18
N LEU A 486 -56.42 -34.81 -16.01
CA LEU A 486 -57.11 -34.30 -17.20
C LEU A 486 -57.50 -35.42 -18.20
N TYR A 487 -58.75 -35.45 -18.65
CA TYR A 487 -59.26 -36.46 -19.58
C TYR A 487 -59.74 -35.82 -20.90
N PRO A 488 -59.55 -36.48 -22.06
CA PRO A 488 -60.08 -36.01 -23.34
C PRO A 488 -61.59 -35.81 -23.33
N GLY A 489 -62.02 -34.57 -23.56
CA GLY A 489 -63.41 -34.16 -23.44
C GLY A 489 -63.55 -32.64 -23.58
N ALA A 490 -64.46 -32.04 -22.81
CA ALA A 490 -64.58 -30.59 -22.77
C ALA A 490 -63.34 -29.95 -22.12
N PHE A 491 -62.78 -28.96 -22.82
CA PHE A 491 -61.77 -28.05 -22.29
C PHE A 491 -62.14 -26.62 -22.71
N GLU A 492 -62.46 -25.79 -21.73
CA GLU A 492 -62.85 -24.39 -21.93
C GLU A 492 -62.26 -23.52 -20.82
N ILE A 493 -61.68 -22.37 -21.18
CA ILE A 493 -61.23 -21.35 -20.23
C ILE A 493 -62.05 -20.10 -20.48
N LYS A 494 -62.74 -19.60 -19.44
CA LYS A 494 -63.51 -18.36 -19.47
C LYS A 494 -62.92 -17.34 -18.50
N TRP A 495 -62.87 -16.09 -18.90
CA TRP A 495 -62.46 -14.99 -18.03
C TRP A 495 -63.12 -13.68 -18.44
N MET A 496 -63.17 -12.74 -17.50
CA MET A 496 -63.68 -11.39 -17.76
C MET A 496 -62.54 -10.47 -18.19
N ASP A 497 -62.76 -9.74 -19.29
CA ASP A 497 -61.95 -8.63 -19.76
C ASP A 497 -62.80 -7.35 -19.63
N GLY A 498 -62.74 -6.74 -18.45
CA GLY A 498 -63.67 -5.69 -18.05
C GLY A 498 -65.11 -6.21 -17.98
N THR A 499 -65.96 -5.76 -18.89
CA THR A 499 -67.36 -6.21 -19.01
C THR A 499 -67.58 -7.31 -20.05
N ASN A 500 -66.58 -7.65 -20.86
CA ASN A 500 -66.69 -8.67 -21.92
C ASN A 500 -66.17 -10.02 -21.44
N GLN A 501 -66.92 -11.10 -21.67
CA GLN A 501 -66.46 -12.45 -21.39
C GLN A 501 -65.63 -12.99 -22.56
N ARG A 502 -64.40 -13.42 -22.27
CA ARG A 502 -63.47 -14.05 -23.22
C ARG A 502 -63.49 -15.55 -23.05
N THR A 503 -63.24 -16.28 -24.14
CA THR A 503 -63.26 -17.76 -24.14
C THR A 503 -62.12 -18.35 -24.97
N ALA A 504 -61.45 -19.35 -24.41
CA ALA A 504 -60.49 -20.20 -25.13
C ALA A 504 -60.88 -21.68 -25.02
N THR A 505 -60.72 -22.44 -26.10
CA THR A 505 -61.00 -23.89 -26.16
C THR A 505 -59.77 -24.64 -26.67
N ALA A 506 -59.66 -25.94 -26.37
CA ALA A 506 -58.60 -26.78 -26.92
C ALA A 506 -59.07 -27.48 -28.21
N THR A 507 -58.19 -27.56 -29.19
CA THR A 507 -58.36 -28.40 -30.39
C THR A 507 -58.17 -29.88 -30.04
N ALA A 508 -58.45 -30.79 -31.00
CA ALA A 508 -58.19 -32.21 -30.83
C ALA A 508 -56.71 -32.55 -30.56
N ALA A 509 -55.78 -31.70 -31.01
CA ALA A 509 -54.35 -31.79 -30.74
C ALA A 509 -53.91 -31.01 -29.48
N TRP A 510 -54.86 -30.62 -28.62
CA TRP A 510 -54.61 -29.91 -27.36
C TRP A 510 -53.94 -28.54 -27.48
N GLN A 511 -54.04 -27.91 -28.64
CA GLN A 511 -53.64 -26.51 -28.84
C GLN A 511 -54.80 -25.58 -28.49
N LEU A 512 -54.55 -24.50 -27.76
CA LEU A 512 -55.55 -23.50 -27.41
C LEU A 512 -55.89 -22.61 -28.62
N GLN A 513 -57.18 -22.36 -28.80
CA GLN A 513 -57.75 -21.46 -29.82
C GLN A 513 -58.82 -20.53 -29.20
N GLY A 514 -59.23 -19.50 -29.94
CA GLY A 514 -60.19 -18.48 -29.45
C GLY A 514 -59.47 -17.20 -29.00
N ASP A 515 -59.80 -16.70 -27.80
CA ASP A 515 -59.22 -15.46 -27.23
C ASP A 515 -57.83 -15.66 -26.59
N ALA A 516 -57.31 -16.89 -26.56
CA ALA A 516 -55.97 -17.22 -26.10
C ALA A 516 -55.25 -18.18 -27.05
N THR A 517 -53.95 -18.34 -26.82
CA THR A 517 -53.05 -19.29 -27.49
C THR A 517 -52.28 -20.08 -26.43
N GLY A 518 -51.60 -21.15 -26.85
CA GLY A 518 -50.84 -22.03 -25.97
C GLY A 518 -51.26 -23.49 -26.11
N GLU A 519 -50.92 -24.32 -25.14
CA GLU A 519 -51.12 -25.77 -25.22
C GLU A 519 -51.58 -26.38 -23.90
N VAL A 520 -52.30 -27.49 -23.99
CA VAL A 520 -52.76 -28.28 -22.85
C VAL A 520 -51.92 -29.56 -22.77
N ARG A 521 -51.28 -29.76 -21.63
CA ARG A 521 -50.38 -30.88 -21.35
C ARG A 521 -51.12 -31.94 -20.53
N VAL A 522 -51.85 -32.81 -21.23
CA VAL A 522 -52.75 -33.80 -20.61
C VAL A 522 -52.05 -34.76 -19.64
N GLY A 523 -50.83 -35.19 -19.95
CA GLY A 523 -50.05 -36.10 -19.11
C GLY A 523 -49.69 -35.51 -17.74
N ARG A 524 -49.49 -34.18 -17.66
CA ARG A 524 -49.10 -33.45 -16.45
C ARG A 524 -50.24 -32.65 -15.81
N SER A 525 -51.40 -32.60 -16.47
CA SER A 525 -52.53 -31.72 -16.11
C SER A 525 -52.11 -30.26 -16.01
N GLU A 526 -51.25 -29.81 -16.92
CA GLU A 526 -50.78 -28.43 -17.02
C GLU A 526 -51.37 -27.75 -18.27
N VAL A 527 -51.50 -26.43 -18.23
CA VAL A 527 -51.93 -25.60 -19.36
C VAL A 527 -50.94 -24.46 -19.50
N LEU A 528 -50.30 -24.34 -20.67
CA LEU A 528 -49.59 -23.12 -21.04
C LEU A 528 -50.62 -22.15 -21.62
N PHE A 529 -50.95 -21.10 -20.87
CA PHE A 529 -51.97 -20.13 -21.23
C PHE A 529 -51.35 -18.78 -21.58
N ALA A 530 -51.59 -18.29 -22.80
CA ALA A 530 -51.19 -16.96 -23.26
C ALA A 530 -52.40 -16.23 -23.88
N PRO A 531 -53.02 -15.26 -23.19
CA PRO A 531 -54.19 -14.54 -23.71
C PRO A 531 -53.78 -13.63 -24.88
N LYS A 532 -54.65 -13.41 -25.87
CA LYS A 532 -54.35 -12.50 -26.99
C LYS A 532 -54.37 -11.03 -26.60
N LEU A 533 -55.24 -10.68 -25.64
CA LEU A 533 -55.31 -9.38 -24.99
C LEU A 533 -55.07 -9.58 -23.48
N LEU A 534 -54.22 -8.75 -22.88
CA LEU A 534 -53.88 -8.87 -21.46
C LEU A 534 -55.11 -8.54 -20.58
N PRO A 535 -55.56 -9.45 -19.70
CA PRO A 535 -56.71 -9.18 -18.83
C PRO A 535 -56.34 -8.23 -17.68
N ALA A 536 -57.31 -7.85 -16.83
CA ALA A 536 -57.02 -7.06 -15.64
C ALA A 536 -56.12 -7.83 -14.64
N VAL A 537 -55.27 -7.12 -13.90
CA VAL A 537 -54.45 -7.74 -12.84
C VAL A 537 -55.38 -8.39 -11.81
N GLY A 538 -55.11 -9.64 -11.45
CA GLY A 538 -55.95 -10.42 -10.53
C GLY A 538 -57.18 -11.09 -11.16
N THR A 539 -57.32 -11.06 -12.49
CA THR A 539 -58.39 -11.77 -13.20
C THR A 539 -58.37 -13.26 -12.86
N VAL A 540 -59.54 -13.81 -12.53
CA VAL A 540 -59.73 -15.25 -12.28
C VAL A 540 -60.15 -15.92 -13.59
N LEU A 541 -59.48 -17.01 -13.91
CA LEU A 541 -59.76 -17.89 -15.05
C LEU A 541 -60.64 -19.05 -14.54
N ASP A 542 -61.83 -19.20 -15.11
CA ASP A 542 -62.69 -20.37 -14.93
C ASP A 542 -62.32 -21.43 -15.96
N VAL A 543 -61.52 -22.41 -15.54
CA VAL A 543 -61.05 -23.52 -16.37
C VAL A 543 -61.99 -24.70 -16.20
N THR A 544 -62.86 -24.94 -17.19
CA THR A 544 -63.75 -26.09 -17.25
C THR A 544 -63.08 -27.25 -17.98
N VAL A 545 -62.90 -28.37 -17.28
CA VAL A 545 -62.22 -29.57 -17.77
C VAL A 545 -62.99 -30.84 -17.45
N ASP A 546 -62.86 -31.83 -18.31
CA ASP A 546 -63.30 -33.19 -18.03
C ASP A 546 -62.15 -33.98 -17.36
N THR A 547 -62.46 -34.71 -16.29
CA THR A 547 -61.47 -35.43 -15.46
C THR A 547 -61.82 -36.90 -15.32
N ALA A 548 -60.80 -37.75 -15.28
CA ALA A 548 -60.95 -39.19 -15.03
C ALA A 548 -59.67 -39.71 -14.34
N PRO A 549 -59.68 -40.96 -13.81
CA PRO A 549 -58.47 -41.59 -13.31
C PRO A 549 -57.32 -41.54 -14.33
N ALA A 550 -56.10 -41.23 -13.88
CA ALA A 550 -54.88 -41.37 -14.67
C ALA A 550 -54.20 -42.70 -14.36
N VAL A 551 -53.51 -43.24 -15.36
CA VAL A 551 -52.59 -44.36 -15.16
C VAL A 551 -51.18 -43.89 -15.47
N GLU A 552 -50.29 -44.06 -14.50
CA GLU A 552 -48.84 -43.89 -14.66
C GLU A 552 -48.19 -45.25 -14.43
N VAL A 553 -47.38 -45.69 -15.40
CA VAL A 553 -46.59 -46.91 -15.30
C VAL A 553 -45.12 -46.50 -15.22
N ASN A 554 -44.50 -46.84 -14.09
CA ASN A 554 -43.08 -46.64 -13.87
C ASN A 554 -42.34 -47.95 -14.15
N LEU A 555 -41.52 -47.95 -15.20
CA LEU A 555 -40.70 -49.07 -15.60
C LEU A 555 -39.26 -48.80 -15.18
N GLN A 556 -38.76 -49.64 -14.28
CA GLN A 556 -37.35 -49.63 -13.90
C GLN A 556 -36.55 -50.33 -15.01
N HIS A 557 -35.50 -49.68 -15.50
CA HIS A 557 -34.47 -50.21 -16.40
C HIS A 557 -34.96 -51.13 -17.54
N PRO A 558 -35.97 -50.74 -18.36
CA PRO A 558 -36.36 -51.53 -19.53
C PRO A 558 -35.19 -51.80 -20.47
N SER A 559 -35.01 -53.06 -20.85
CA SER A 559 -33.94 -53.47 -21.75
C SER A 559 -34.26 -53.15 -23.21
N ARG A 560 -33.22 -52.84 -23.99
CA ARG A 560 -33.35 -52.66 -25.44
C ARG A 560 -33.67 -53.96 -26.16
N ASN A 561 -34.41 -53.86 -27.26
CA ASN A 561 -34.64 -54.97 -28.18
C ASN A 561 -33.43 -55.17 -29.12
N GLY A 562 -33.48 -56.21 -29.97
CA GLY A 562 -32.41 -56.52 -30.95
C GLY A 562 -32.16 -55.46 -32.03
N GLN A 563 -32.92 -54.36 -32.04
CA GLN A 563 -32.76 -53.22 -32.93
C GLN A 563 -32.32 -51.94 -32.18
N GLY A 564 -31.97 -52.05 -30.89
CA GLY A 564 -31.51 -50.93 -30.06
C GLY A 564 -32.61 -50.00 -29.55
N ARG A 565 -33.89 -50.35 -29.74
CA ARG A 565 -35.06 -49.55 -29.31
C ARG A 565 -35.60 -50.04 -27.97
N LEU A 566 -36.32 -49.18 -27.26
CA LEU A 566 -37.08 -49.57 -26.07
C LEU A 566 -38.50 -49.96 -26.47
N ALA A 567 -38.80 -51.25 -26.35
CA ALA A 567 -40.14 -51.79 -26.50
C ALA A 567 -40.75 -51.97 -25.11
N VAL A 568 -41.55 -51.01 -24.69
CA VAL A 568 -42.19 -50.94 -23.38
C VAL A 568 -43.70 -51.08 -23.51
N SER A 569 -44.37 -51.47 -22.43
CA SER A 569 -45.83 -51.61 -22.41
C SER A 569 -46.44 -50.79 -21.28
N ALA A 570 -47.55 -50.14 -21.59
CA ALA A 570 -48.46 -49.54 -20.63
C ALA A 570 -49.16 -50.57 -19.73
N GLY A 571 -48.98 -51.89 -19.97
CA GLY A 571 -49.56 -52.97 -19.17
C GLY A 571 -51.07 -53.18 -19.38
N GLN A 572 -51.73 -52.29 -20.12
CA GLN A 572 -53.15 -52.33 -20.47
C GLN A 572 -53.38 -51.77 -21.88
N GLY A 573 -54.39 -52.27 -22.58
CA GLY A 573 -54.80 -51.80 -23.91
C GLY A 573 -55.86 -50.68 -23.87
N ALA A 574 -56.39 -50.32 -25.05
CA ALA A 574 -57.39 -49.26 -25.21
C ALA A 574 -56.95 -47.88 -24.67
N LEU A 575 -55.70 -47.51 -24.96
CA LEU A 575 -55.17 -46.18 -24.69
C LEU A 575 -55.94 -45.13 -25.50
N VAL A 576 -56.25 -43.98 -24.91
CA VAL A 576 -56.91 -42.89 -25.62
C VAL A 576 -55.88 -42.09 -26.43
N PRO A 577 -56.09 -41.88 -27.74
CA PRO A 577 -55.23 -41.03 -28.57
C PRO A 577 -55.01 -39.63 -27.99
N TYR A 578 -53.83 -39.04 -28.23
CA TYR A 578 -53.36 -37.73 -27.72
C TYR A 578 -53.14 -37.66 -26.19
N THR A 579 -53.12 -38.78 -25.49
CA THR A 579 -52.95 -38.80 -24.02
C THR A 579 -51.69 -39.47 -23.53
N VAL A 580 -50.92 -40.09 -24.42
CA VAL A 580 -49.75 -40.89 -24.08
C VAL A 580 -48.51 -40.00 -24.04
N GLU A 581 -47.91 -39.89 -22.86
CA GLU A 581 -46.63 -39.21 -22.62
C GLU A 581 -45.61 -40.22 -22.08
N VAL A 582 -44.41 -40.22 -22.65
CA VAL A 582 -43.30 -41.09 -22.26
C VAL A 582 -42.14 -40.23 -21.78
N GLU A 583 -41.65 -40.50 -20.57
CA GLU A 583 -40.56 -39.77 -19.93
C GLU A 583 -39.41 -40.74 -19.59
N TRP A 584 -38.16 -40.38 -19.91
CA TRP A 584 -36.98 -41.21 -19.61
C TRP A 584 -35.73 -40.36 -19.38
N ASN A 585 -34.74 -40.90 -18.67
CA ASN A 585 -33.43 -40.27 -18.50
C ASN A 585 -32.43 -40.67 -19.57
N THR A 586 -31.48 -39.77 -19.86
CA THR A 586 -30.33 -40.04 -20.72
C THR A 586 -29.05 -39.53 -20.04
N LEU A 587 -27.93 -40.22 -20.24
CA LEU A 587 -26.61 -39.82 -19.75
C LEU A 587 -25.80 -39.25 -20.91
N THR A 588 -25.28 -38.03 -20.72
CA THR A 588 -24.57 -37.29 -21.75
C THR A 588 -23.10 -37.70 -21.78
N ASP A 589 -22.63 -38.13 -22.95
CA ASP A 589 -21.21 -38.43 -23.14
C ASP A 589 -20.40 -37.14 -23.27
N GLN A 590 -19.62 -36.84 -22.23
CA GLN A 590 -18.76 -35.66 -22.17
C GLN A 590 -17.36 -35.89 -22.76
N SER A 591 -17.05 -37.10 -23.26
CA SER A 591 -15.73 -37.41 -23.84
C SER A 591 -15.40 -36.55 -25.06
N VAL A 592 -16.42 -36.09 -25.80
CA VAL A 592 -16.32 -35.21 -26.98
C VAL A 592 -15.62 -33.86 -26.71
N LEU A 593 -15.48 -33.44 -25.44
CA LEU A 593 -14.82 -32.19 -25.05
C LEU A 593 -13.30 -32.35 -24.80
N GLY A 594 -12.81 -33.54 -24.44
CA GLY A 594 -11.45 -33.72 -23.91
C GLY A 594 -11.27 -33.21 -22.47
N LEU A 595 -10.23 -33.69 -21.76
CA LEU A 595 -10.03 -33.38 -20.33
C LEU A 595 -9.78 -31.89 -20.06
N TYR A 596 -8.92 -31.25 -20.87
CA TYR A 596 -8.55 -29.85 -20.70
C TYR A 596 -9.78 -28.92 -20.78
N THR A 597 -10.64 -29.11 -21.77
CA THR A 597 -11.87 -28.33 -21.95
C THR A 597 -12.89 -28.57 -20.85
N ARG A 598 -12.97 -29.80 -20.31
CA ARG A 598 -13.86 -30.10 -19.18
C ARG A 598 -13.44 -29.38 -17.90
N ASP A 599 -12.14 -29.29 -17.63
CA ASP A 599 -11.66 -28.56 -16.46
C ASP A 599 -11.90 -27.05 -16.63
N GLN A 600 -11.70 -26.49 -17.83
CA GLN A 600 -12.04 -25.09 -18.12
C GLN A 600 -13.53 -24.76 -17.88
N LEU A 601 -14.45 -25.64 -18.27
CA LEU A 601 -15.87 -25.43 -18.02
C LEU A 601 -16.19 -25.41 -16.51
N LYS A 602 -15.52 -26.25 -15.72
CA LYS A 602 -15.65 -26.22 -14.24
C LYS A 602 -15.11 -24.93 -13.66
N GLU A 603 -13.98 -24.42 -14.15
CA GLU A 603 -13.42 -23.13 -13.74
C GLU A 603 -14.39 -21.97 -14.01
N MET A 604 -15.11 -22.04 -15.12
CA MET A 604 -16.17 -21.08 -15.46
C MET A 604 -17.43 -21.25 -14.61
N GLY A 605 -17.50 -22.26 -13.74
CA GLY A 605 -18.69 -22.59 -12.93
C GLY A 605 -19.80 -23.28 -13.72
N VAL A 606 -19.52 -23.79 -14.93
CA VAL A 606 -20.49 -24.49 -15.77
C VAL A 606 -20.62 -25.94 -15.32
N THR A 607 -21.81 -26.31 -14.84
CA THR A 607 -22.15 -27.70 -14.48
C THR A 607 -23.11 -28.27 -15.51
N LEU A 608 -22.72 -29.36 -16.17
CA LEU A 608 -23.58 -30.10 -17.08
C LEU A 608 -24.50 -31.02 -16.28
N VAL A 609 -25.80 -30.91 -16.50
CA VAL A 609 -26.82 -31.77 -15.89
C VAL A 609 -27.40 -32.67 -16.97
N ASP A 610 -27.49 -33.96 -16.66
CA ASP A 610 -28.08 -34.94 -17.56
C ASP A 610 -29.59 -34.69 -17.75
N PRO A 611 -30.07 -34.59 -19.00
CA PRO A 611 -31.45 -34.22 -19.26
C PRO A 611 -32.41 -35.41 -19.11
N THR A 612 -33.66 -35.08 -18.79
CA THR A 612 -34.81 -35.99 -18.93
C THR A 612 -35.53 -35.66 -20.24
N GLN A 613 -35.88 -36.69 -21.00
CA GLN A 613 -36.58 -36.58 -22.28
C GLN A 613 -38.07 -36.86 -22.09
N ILE A 614 -38.91 -36.16 -22.85
CA ILE A 614 -40.38 -36.29 -22.79
C ILE A 614 -40.93 -36.31 -24.21
N ALA A 615 -41.54 -37.42 -24.61
CA ALA A 615 -42.18 -37.58 -25.92
C ALA A 615 -43.69 -37.80 -25.77
N ARG A 616 -44.47 -37.40 -26.77
CA ARG A 616 -45.94 -37.46 -26.77
C ARG A 616 -46.50 -38.07 -28.03
N ASP A 617 -47.62 -38.74 -27.94
CA ASP A 617 -48.28 -39.28 -29.12
C ASP A 617 -48.98 -38.21 -29.97
N ASP A 618 -49.08 -38.45 -31.28
CA ASP A 618 -49.73 -37.56 -32.24
C ASP A 618 -51.20 -37.91 -32.54
N GLY A 619 -51.78 -38.84 -31.77
CA GLY A 619 -53.13 -39.37 -31.97
C GLY A 619 -53.29 -40.36 -33.13
N ASN A 620 -52.27 -40.50 -33.98
CA ASN A 620 -52.23 -41.42 -35.12
C ASN A 620 -51.22 -42.57 -34.91
N GLY A 621 -50.82 -42.81 -33.66
CA GLY A 621 -49.92 -43.90 -33.27
C GLY A 621 -48.44 -43.60 -33.46
N LYS A 622 -48.04 -42.33 -33.66
CA LYS A 622 -46.63 -41.91 -33.68
C LYS A 622 -46.26 -41.28 -32.35
N LEU A 623 -45.08 -41.63 -31.82
CA LEU A 623 -44.50 -40.97 -30.65
C LEU A 623 -43.53 -39.88 -31.11
N MET A 624 -43.77 -38.65 -30.66
CA MET A 624 -43.11 -37.43 -31.12
C MET A 624 -42.28 -36.80 -30.00
N LEU A 625 -41.02 -36.49 -30.27
CA LEU A 625 -40.12 -35.71 -29.42
C LEU A 625 -39.67 -34.48 -30.21
N ASN A 626 -39.93 -33.27 -29.69
CA ASN A 626 -39.55 -32.01 -30.35
C ASN A 626 -39.99 -31.91 -31.83
N GLY A 627 -41.17 -32.44 -32.17
CA GLY A 627 -41.72 -32.45 -33.54
C GLY A 627 -41.17 -33.54 -34.46
N VAL A 628 -40.25 -34.39 -33.98
CA VAL A 628 -39.70 -35.52 -34.72
C VAL A 628 -40.31 -36.83 -34.21
N GLN A 629 -40.67 -37.72 -35.12
CA GLN A 629 -41.11 -39.06 -34.75
C GLN A 629 -39.92 -39.87 -34.21
N VAL A 630 -39.98 -40.24 -32.94
CA VAL A 630 -38.98 -41.09 -32.27
C VAL A 630 -39.49 -42.51 -32.04
N GLY A 631 -40.80 -42.72 -32.18
CA GLY A 631 -41.40 -44.03 -31.97
C GLY A 631 -42.81 -44.20 -32.46
N THR A 632 -43.45 -45.27 -31.99
CA THR A 632 -44.82 -45.65 -32.31
C THR A 632 -45.55 -46.08 -31.05
N VAL A 633 -46.84 -45.77 -30.98
CA VAL A 633 -47.77 -46.16 -29.91
C VAL A 633 -48.88 -46.99 -30.51
N THR A 634 -49.07 -48.22 -30.01
CA THR A 634 -50.16 -49.10 -30.42
C THR A 634 -51.29 -49.02 -29.38
N TYR A 635 -52.30 -48.19 -29.63
CA TYR A 635 -53.36 -47.91 -28.65
C TYR A 635 -54.13 -49.15 -28.19
N GLY A 636 -54.36 -50.12 -29.10
CA GLY A 636 -55.11 -51.34 -28.80
C GLY A 636 -54.43 -52.24 -27.76
N THR A 637 -53.10 -52.37 -27.81
CA THR A 637 -52.31 -53.26 -26.94
C THR A 637 -51.55 -52.51 -25.84
N GLY A 638 -51.44 -51.19 -25.95
CA GLY A 638 -50.63 -50.37 -25.05
C GLY A 638 -49.11 -50.51 -25.25
N ALA A 639 -48.66 -51.09 -26.37
CA ALA A 639 -47.25 -51.22 -26.69
C ALA A 639 -46.68 -49.87 -27.21
N VAL A 640 -45.51 -49.47 -26.70
CA VAL A 640 -44.77 -48.29 -27.12
C VAL A 640 -43.36 -48.72 -27.51
N ASP A 641 -42.96 -48.43 -28.74
CA ASP A 641 -41.62 -48.75 -29.26
C ASP A 641 -40.95 -47.47 -29.76
N PHE A 642 -39.82 -47.09 -29.16
CA PHE A 642 -39.14 -45.83 -29.47
C PHE A 642 -37.61 -45.93 -29.37
N ASN A 643 -36.91 -45.07 -30.12
CA ASN A 643 -35.47 -44.89 -29.96
C ASN A 643 -35.22 -43.93 -28.79
N PRO A 644 -34.57 -44.36 -27.70
CA PRO A 644 -34.39 -43.51 -26.51
C PRO A 644 -33.18 -42.58 -26.60
N ASP A 645 -32.25 -42.81 -27.54
CA ASP A 645 -31.02 -42.03 -27.65
C ASP A 645 -31.27 -40.72 -28.38
N VAL A 646 -30.69 -39.65 -27.85
CA VAL A 646 -30.84 -38.30 -28.39
C VAL A 646 -29.49 -37.64 -28.56
N VAL A 647 -29.47 -36.59 -29.37
CA VAL A 647 -28.31 -35.71 -29.50
C VAL A 647 -28.65 -34.41 -28.79
N ILE A 648 -27.83 -34.02 -27.82
CA ILE A 648 -27.97 -32.73 -27.13
C ILE A 648 -26.78 -31.83 -27.44
N LYS A 649 -26.98 -30.53 -27.29
CA LYS A 649 -25.91 -29.55 -27.48
C LYS A 649 -25.25 -29.23 -26.15
N ILE A 650 -23.94 -29.40 -26.05
CA ILE A 650 -23.16 -29.00 -24.87
C ILE A 650 -22.18 -27.87 -25.23
N PRO A 651 -21.94 -26.92 -24.30
CA PRO A 651 -21.04 -25.80 -24.53
C PRO A 651 -19.57 -26.27 -24.58
N LYS A 652 -18.82 -25.70 -25.52
CA LYS A 652 -17.36 -25.83 -25.67
C LYS A 652 -16.75 -24.42 -25.76
N PRO A 653 -15.89 -24.02 -24.83
CA PRO A 653 -15.20 -22.73 -24.93
C PRO A 653 -14.22 -22.72 -26.10
N VAL A 654 -14.19 -21.62 -26.84
CA VAL A 654 -13.26 -21.37 -27.95
C VAL A 654 -12.24 -20.33 -27.53
N TYR A 655 -10.97 -20.59 -27.81
CA TYR A 655 -9.87 -19.69 -27.51
C TYR A 655 -9.02 -19.44 -28.75
N SER A 656 -8.53 -18.22 -28.90
CA SER A 656 -7.39 -17.91 -29.75
C SER A 656 -6.15 -17.66 -28.91
N SER A 657 -4.99 -17.95 -29.49
CA SER A 657 -3.70 -17.58 -28.89
C SER A 657 -3.23 -16.25 -29.48
N SER A 658 -2.90 -15.28 -28.64
CA SER A 658 -2.16 -14.08 -29.07
C SER A 658 -0.86 -13.94 -28.29
N GLN A 659 0.18 -13.42 -28.94
CA GLN A 659 1.44 -13.13 -28.28
C GLN A 659 1.24 -11.97 -27.29
N VAL A 660 1.72 -12.12 -26.06
CA VAL A 660 1.83 -11.01 -25.12
C VAL A 660 2.99 -10.14 -25.62
N SER A 661 2.66 -8.96 -26.12
CA SER A 661 3.65 -8.01 -26.64
C SER A 661 4.67 -7.66 -25.55
N GLY A 662 5.95 -7.73 -25.92
CA GLY A 662 7.07 -7.41 -25.05
C GLY A 662 7.52 -8.58 -24.20
N GLY A 663 7.98 -9.71 -24.77
CA GLY A 663 8.74 -10.78 -24.10
C GLY A 663 8.09 -11.49 -22.89
N GLY A 664 8.66 -12.61 -22.46
CA GLY A 664 8.03 -13.53 -21.49
C GLY A 664 7.90 -12.99 -20.07
N PHE A 665 7.19 -13.74 -19.23
CA PHE A 665 7.03 -13.56 -17.77
C PHE A 665 8.38 -13.52 -17.03
N ASN A 666 9.46 -13.99 -17.67
CA ASN A 666 10.87 -13.94 -17.22
C ASN A 666 11.80 -13.12 -18.17
N GLY A 667 11.26 -12.30 -19.07
CA GLY A 667 12.03 -11.35 -19.88
C GLY A 667 12.53 -11.82 -21.25
N GLU A 668 12.75 -13.13 -21.48
CA GLU A 668 13.59 -13.59 -22.61
C GLU A 668 12.86 -14.27 -23.79
N VAL A 669 11.68 -14.87 -23.60
CA VAL A 669 10.97 -15.65 -24.67
C VAL A 669 9.53 -15.18 -24.82
N ALA A 670 9.03 -14.98 -26.05
CA ALA A 670 7.63 -14.64 -26.31
C ALA A 670 6.66 -15.65 -25.66
N GLN A 671 5.73 -15.16 -24.84
CA GLN A 671 4.70 -16.00 -24.22
C GLN A 671 3.31 -15.56 -24.68
N TYR A 672 2.39 -16.52 -24.72
CA TYR A 672 1.10 -16.38 -25.38
C TYR A 672 -0.02 -16.37 -24.35
N ARG A 673 -1.01 -15.53 -24.59
CA ARG A 673 -2.28 -15.50 -23.86
C ARG A 673 -3.30 -16.31 -24.64
N LEU A 674 -4.09 -17.12 -23.93
CA LEU A 674 -5.36 -17.61 -24.46
C LEU A 674 -6.42 -16.52 -24.27
N ASN A 675 -6.95 -16.02 -25.37
CA ASN A 675 -8.09 -15.13 -25.39
C ASN A 675 -9.32 -15.97 -25.61
N TYR A 676 -10.28 -15.87 -24.71
CA TYR A 676 -11.59 -16.47 -24.91
C TYR A 676 -12.33 -15.73 -26.04
N GLU A 677 -12.86 -16.46 -27.01
CA GLU A 677 -13.57 -15.89 -28.17
C GLU A 677 -15.07 -16.20 -28.19
N GLY A 678 -15.54 -17.11 -27.34
CA GLY A 678 -16.95 -17.47 -27.31
C GLY A 678 -17.19 -18.92 -26.90
N ILE A 679 -18.42 -19.36 -27.09
CA ILE A 679 -18.85 -20.75 -26.92
C ILE A 679 -19.34 -21.29 -28.25
N GLU A 680 -18.78 -22.42 -28.63
CA GLU A 680 -19.34 -23.29 -29.65
C GLU A 680 -20.21 -24.35 -28.96
N TYR A 681 -21.36 -24.69 -29.55
CA TYR A 681 -22.18 -25.78 -29.05
C TYR A 681 -21.95 -27.03 -29.88
N LEU A 682 -21.35 -28.05 -29.27
CA LEU A 682 -21.10 -29.33 -29.90
C LEU A 682 -22.28 -30.28 -29.71
N ASN A 683 -22.54 -31.09 -30.73
CA ASN A 683 -23.47 -32.21 -30.63
C ASN A 683 -22.82 -33.33 -29.80
N ALA A 684 -23.38 -33.61 -28.63
CA ALA A 684 -23.00 -34.70 -27.76
C ALA A 684 -24.08 -35.80 -27.78
N PRO A 685 -23.69 -37.07 -27.94
CA PRO A 685 -24.60 -38.19 -27.70
C PRO A 685 -25.09 -38.17 -26.25
N SER A 686 -26.41 -38.27 -26.05
CA SER A 686 -27.01 -38.52 -24.74
C SER A 686 -27.77 -39.84 -24.82
N ILE A 687 -27.26 -40.84 -24.10
CA ILE A 687 -27.59 -42.25 -24.30
C ILE A 687 -28.44 -42.73 -23.12
N TYR A 688 -29.48 -43.49 -23.39
CA TYR A 688 -30.24 -44.14 -22.32
C TYR A 688 -29.40 -45.21 -21.61
N PRO A 689 -29.24 -45.14 -20.27
CA PRO A 689 -28.45 -46.11 -19.52
C PRO A 689 -29.16 -47.47 -19.46
N ASN A 690 -28.45 -48.53 -19.83
CA ASN A 690 -28.97 -49.92 -19.81
C ASN A 690 -28.72 -50.63 -18.48
N ASP A 691 -28.46 -49.88 -17.41
CA ASP A 691 -28.22 -50.38 -16.05
C ASP A 691 -29.35 -49.93 -15.10
N GLU A 692 -29.16 -50.15 -13.80
CA GLU A 692 -30.15 -49.81 -12.76
C GLU A 692 -30.46 -48.29 -12.65
N SER A 693 -29.68 -47.42 -13.30
CA SER A 693 -29.96 -45.98 -13.33
C SER A 693 -31.00 -45.57 -14.37
N GLY A 694 -31.35 -46.44 -15.33
CA GLY A 694 -32.33 -46.16 -16.38
C GLY A 694 -33.77 -46.29 -15.90
N TYR A 695 -34.63 -45.36 -16.33
CA TYR A 695 -36.07 -45.44 -16.09
C TYR A 695 -36.90 -44.99 -17.30
N VAL A 696 -38.12 -45.52 -17.40
CA VAL A 696 -39.14 -45.02 -18.32
C VAL A 696 -40.46 -44.87 -17.56
N LYS A 697 -41.11 -43.72 -17.67
CA LYS A 697 -42.46 -43.47 -17.17
C LYS A 697 -43.41 -43.29 -18.33
N ILE A 698 -44.53 -44.00 -18.31
CA ILE A 698 -45.59 -43.87 -19.30
C ILE A 698 -46.83 -43.34 -18.59
N ARG A 699 -47.30 -42.16 -19.00
CA ARG A 699 -48.55 -41.55 -18.53
C ARG A 699 -49.58 -41.64 -19.64
N PHE A 700 -50.76 -42.16 -19.37
CA PHE A 700 -51.81 -42.35 -20.37
C PHE A 700 -53.21 -42.37 -19.77
N ARG A 701 -54.22 -42.35 -20.64
CA ARG A 701 -55.64 -42.52 -20.29
C ARG A 701 -56.22 -43.74 -20.96
N THR A 702 -57.15 -44.40 -20.28
CA THR A 702 -57.99 -45.48 -20.82
C THR A 702 -59.42 -44.99 -20.97
N THR A 703 -60.21 -45.60 -21.85
CA THR A 703 -61.63 -45.22 -22.02
C THR A 703 -62.39 -45.32 -20.68
N GLY A 704 -63.04 -44.24 -20.26
CA GLY A 704 -63.78 -44.17 -19.01
C GLY A 704 -64.82 -43.04 -18.97
N SER A 705 -65.61 -43.00 -17.88
CA SER A 705 -66.61 -41.94 -17.65
C SER A 705 -65.94 -40.69 -17.10
N ALA A 706 -66.00 -39.60 -17.86
CA ALA A 706 -65.43 -38.32 -17.44
C ALA A 706 -66.36 -37.56 -16.50
N THR A 707 -65.78 -36.89 -15.49
CA THR A 707 -66.48 -35.96 -14.61
C THR A 707 -66.09 -34.53 -14.98
N ARG A 708 -67.07 -33.70 -15.33
CA ARG A 708 -66.86 -32.28 -15.62
C ARG A 708 -66.61 -31.50 -14.34
N ARG A 709 -65.60 -30.62 -14.38
CA ARG A 709 -65.22 -29.76 -13.27
C ARG A 709 -64.87 -28.37 -13.77
N THR A 710 -65.11 -27.37 -12.95
CA THR A 710 -64.64 -26.01 -13.17
C THR A 710 -63.69 -25.64 -12.04
N LEU A 711 -62.48 -25.23 -12.40
CA LEU A 711 -61.43 -24.78 -11.50
C LEU A 711 -61.24 -23.28 -11.66
N GLN A 712 -60.96 -22.60 -10.56
CA GLN A 712 -60.66 -21.18 -10.56
C GLN A 712 -59.16 -20.97 -10.35
N VAL A 713 -58.52 -20.27 -11.28
CA VAL A 713 -57.09 -19.98 -11.23
C VAL A 713 -56.87 -18.50 -11.49
N THR A 714 -56.17 -17.80 -10.61
CA THR A 714 -55.79 -16.41 -10.85
C THR A 714 -54.73 -16.32 -11.94
N PHE A 715 -54.93 -15.42 -12.90
CA PHE A 715 -53.94 -15.12 -13.92
C PHE A 715 -52.76 -14.35 -13.30
N ALA A 716 -51.63 -15.03 -13.18
CA ALA A 716 -50.37 -14.53 -12.63
C ALA A 716 -49.24 -15.01 -13.54
N PRO A 717 -48.92 -14.26 -14.62
CA PRO A 717 -48.03 -14.74 -15.66
C PRO A 717 -46.58 -14.80 -15.19
N GLU A 718 -45.95 -15.93 -15.47
CA GLU A 718 -44.54 -16.23 -15.23
C GLU A 718 -43.98 -16.94 -16.48
N PHE A 719 -42.98 -16.35 -17.12
CA PHE A 719 -42.42 -16.83 -18.38
C PHE A 719 -40.90 -16.68 -18.43
N ASP A 720 -40.25 -17.46 -19.30
CA ASP A 720 -38.80 -17.43 -19.48
C ASP A 720 -38.37 -16.27 -20.40
N LEU A 721 -37.34 -15.51 -20.01
CA LEU A 721 -36.76 -14.45 -20.86
C LEU A 721 -36.12 -15.03 -22.12
N VAL A 722 -35.53 -16.22 -22.04
CA VAL A 722 -34.87 -16.91 -23.13
C VAL A 722 -35.44 -18.34 -23.21
N THR A 723 -36.32 -18.57 -24.18
CA THR A 723 -36.96 -19.87 -24.37
C THR A 723 -35.95 -20.96 -24.68
N GLY A 724 -36.01 -22.05 -23.92
CA GLY A 724 -35.16 -23.25 -24.12
C GLY A 724 -33.72 -23.12 -23.62
N VAL A 725 -33.34 -22.00 -22.98
CA VAL A 725 -32.00 -21.79 -22.43
C VAL A 725 -32.12 -21.43 -20.95
N GLN A 726 -31.56 -22.26 -20.07
CA GLN A 726 -31.37 -21.91 -18.66
C GLN A 726 -29.95 -21.41 -18.46
N ALA A 727 -29.78 -20.09 -18.47
CA ALA A 727 -28.52 -19.42 -18.20
C ALA A 727 -28.76 -18.19 -17.32
N PRO A 728 -27.85 -17.87 -16.38
CA PRO A 728 -27.96 -16.67 -15.58
C PRO A 728 -28.04 -15.41 -16.45
N VAL A 729 -28.98 -14.53 -16.14
CA VAL A 729 -29.17 -13.23 -16.78
C VAL A 729 -28.31 -12.20 -16.07
N VAL A 730 -27.59 -11.39 -16.85
CA VAL A 730 -26.79 -10.28 -16.36
C VAL A 730 -27.71 -9.20 -15.79
N PRO A 731 -27.55 -8.78 -14.52
CA PRO A 731 -28.33 -7.68 -13.97
C PRO A 731 -28.12 -6.37 -14.73
N GLY A 732 -29.19 -5.62 -14.96
CA GLY A 732 -29.20 -4.37 -15.72
C GLY A 732 -29.26 -4.56 -17.24
N SER A 733 -29.37 -5.80 -17.74
CA SER A 733 -29.33 -6.10 -19.18
C SER A 733 -30.70 -6.22 -19.86
N VAL A 734 -31.79 -6.27 -19.08
CA VAL A 734 -33.10 -6.67 -19.61
C VAL A 734 -33.85 -5.42 -20.05
N VAL A 735 -34.21 -5.35 -21.33
CA VAL A 735 -35.11 -4.34 -21.88
C VAL A 735 -36.18 -5.01 -22.73
N LEU A 736 -37.44 -4.84 -22.33
CA LEU A 736 -38.61 -5.40 -22.99
C LEU A 736 -39.49 -4.28 -23.54
N MET A 737 -39.88 -4.39 -24.81
CA MET A 737 -40.70 -3.42 -25.54
C MET A 737 -42.12 -3.97 -25.69
N PRO A 738 -43.09 -3.54 -24.87
CA PRO A 738 -44.49 -3.91 -25.05
C PRO A 738 -45.11 -3.16 -26.24
N SER A 739 -46.27 -3.61 -26.70
CA SER A 739 -47.05 -2.94 -27.76
C SER A 739 -47.44 -1.49 -27.44
N SER A 740 -47.38 -1.07 -26.17
CA SER A 740 -47.66 0.31 -25.76
C SER A 740 -46.53 1.30 -26.09
N GLY A 741 -45.37 0.82 -26.56
CA GLY A 741 -44.24 1.65 -26.98
C GLY A 741 -43.40 2.24 -25.84
N GLN A 742 -43.64 1.85 -24.58
CA GLN A 742 -42.85 2.28 -23.42
C GLN A 742 -41.99 1.12 -22.90
N PRO A 743 -40.64 1.19 -23.00
CA PRO A 743 -39.74 0.12 -22.60
C PRO A 743 -39.83 -0.19 -21.10
N TRP A 744 -39.75 -1.48 -20.78
CA TRP A 744 -39.57 -2.00 -19.43
C TRP A 744 -38.12 -2.42 -19.26
N SER A 745 -37.47 -1.94 -18.21
CA SER A 745 -36.07 -2.21 -17.90
C SER A 745 -35.94 -2.78 -16.50
N ASP A 746 -34.88 -3.51 -16.22
CA ASP A 746 -34.59 -3.95 -14.86
C ASP A 746 -33.79 -2.90 -14.07
N ASP A 747 -33.77 -3.05 -12.74
CA ASP A 747 -33.04 -2.16 -11.83
C ASP A 747 -31.69 -2.73 -11.38
N GLY A 748 -31.29 -3.89 -11.90
CA GLY A 748 -30.10 -4.63 -11.47
C GLY A 748 -30.26 -5.37 -10.14
N ARG A 749 -31.44 -5.34 -9.51
CA ARG A 749 -31.76 -6.00 -8.24
C ARG A 749 -32.94 -6.97 -8.36
N GLY A 750 -33.37 -7.26 -9.58
CA GLY A 750 -34.44 -8.22 -9.88
C GLY A 750 -35.82 -7.60 -9.97
N VAL A 751 -35.94 -6.27 -10.08
CA VAL A 751 -37.23 -5.60 -10.31
C VAL A 751 -37.33 -5.16 -11.76
N LEU A 752 -38.38 -5.61 -12.46
CA LEU A 752 -38.73 -5.11 -13.79
C LEU A 752 -39.63 -3.89 -13.63
N ARG A 753 -39.29 -2.78 -14.28
CA ARG A 753 -39.93 -1.47 -14.12
C ARG A 753 -40.10 -0.73 -15.43
N VAL A 754 -41.12 0.12 -15.51
CA VAL A 754 -41.33 1.06 -16.61
C VAL A 754 -41.15 2.48 -16.12
N LEU A 755 -40.58 3.34 -16.96
CA LEU A 755 -40.46 4.76 -16.64
C LEU A 755 -41.72 5.51 -17.06
N THR A 756 -42.32 6.25 -16.14
CA THR A 756 -43.51 7.10 -16.38
C THR A 756 -43.20 8.56 -16.06
N SER A 757 -44.15 9.48 -16.32
CA SER A 757 -44.01 10.88 -15.93
C SER A 757 -43.85 11.08 -14.40
N GLY A 758 -44.35 10.14 -13.59
CA GLY A 758 -44.20 10.13 -12.13
C GLY A 758 -42.97 9.37 -11.62
N GLY A 759 -42.07 8.94 -12.50
CA GLY A 759 -40.91 8.10 -12.17
C GLY A 759 -41.11 6.62 -12.51
N PHE A 760 -40.24 5.76 -11.97
CA PHE A 760 -40.27 4.33 -12.22
C PHE A 760 -41.42 3.63 -11.49
N VAL A 761 -42.18 2.81 -12.23
CA VAL A 761 -43.27 1.97 -11.72
C VAL A 761 -42.91 0.50 -11.93
N THR A 762 -43.06 -0.31 -10.89
CA THR A 762 -42.80 -1.76 -10.96
C THR A 762 -43.82 -2.47 -11.85
N ARG A 763 -43.32 -3.33 -12.74
CA ARG A 763 -44.09 -4.25 -13.60
C ARG A 763 -44.03 -5.69 -13.11
N GLY A 764 -42.93 -6.07 -12.46
CA GLY A 764 -42.73 -7.43 -11.99
C GLY A 764 -41.36 -7.64 -11.40
N SER A 765 -40.93 -8.91 -11.37
CA SER A 765 -39.62 -9.34 -10.90
C SER A 765 -38.92 -10.23 -11.93
N ILE A 766 -37.60 -10.27 -11.84
CA ILE A 766 -36.72 -11.12 -12.65
C ILE A 766 -35.88 -11.96 -11.70
N ASN A 767 -35.90 -13.27 -11.90
CA ASN A 767 -34.93 -14.16 -11.27
C ASN A 767 -33.71 -14.27 -12.17
N TYR A 768 -32.61 -13.60 -11.80
CA TYR A 768 -31.38 -13.62 -12.59
C TYR A 768 -30.71 -14.99 -12.69
N ALA A 769 -30.94 -15.91 -11.75
CA ALA A 769 -30.35 -17.24 -11.82
C ALA A 769 -31.06 -18.12 -12.86
N THR A 770 -32.39 -18.03 -12.96
CA THR A 770 -33.19 -18.87 -13.85
C THR A 770 -33.62 -18.19 -15.15
N GLY A 771 -33.52 -16.86 -15.23
CA GLY A 771 -34.00 -16.06 -16.35
C GLY A 771 -35.52 -15.93 -16.41
N ARG A 772 -36.25 -16.21 -15.32
CA ARG A 772 -37.71 -16.11 -15.26
C ARG A 772 -38.20 -14.72 -14.90
N VAL A 773 -39.25 -14.27 -15.57
CA VAL A 773 -39.98 -13.03 -15.30
C VAL A 773 -41.35 -13.36 -14.74
N GLY A 774 -41.66 -12.82 -13.56
CA GLY A 774 -43.02 -12.83 -12.99
C GLY A 774 -43.60 -11.43 -13.01
N LEU A 775 -44.76 -11.22 -13.65
CA LEU A 775 -45.40 -9.91 -13.70
C LEU A 775 -46.42 -9.74 -12.57
N THR A 776 -46.44 -8.53 -11.99
CA THR A 776 -47.38 -8.13 -10.95
C THR A 776 -48.21 -6.91 -11.34
N SER A 777 -47.87 -6.25 -12.45
CA SER A 777 -48.58 -5.07 -12.97
C SER A 777 -48.37 -4.93 -14.48
N TRP A 778 -49.44 -4.63 -15.22
CA TRP A 778 -49.44 -4.33 -16.66
C TRP A 778 -50.68 -3.50 -17.02
N THR A 779 -50.78 -3.06 -18.27
CA THR A 779 -51.95 -2.33 -18.77
C THR A 779 -52.95 -3.33 -19.40
N PRO A 780 -54.18 -3.48 -18.85
CA PRO A 780 -55.19 -4.36 -19.40
C PRO A 780 -55.66 -3.92 -20.80
N GLY A 781 -56.12 -4.85 -21.62
CA GLY A 781 -56.61 -4.62 -22.99
C GLY A 781 -55.52 -4.48 -24.05
N ASN A 782 -54.25 -4.38 -23.67
CA ASN A 782 -53.13 -4.37 -24.63
C ASN A 782 -52.98 -5.73 -25.31
N ALA A 783 -52.55 -5.72 -26.58
CA ALA A 783 -52.13 -6.93 -27.27
C ALA A 783 -50.99 -7.62 -26.50
N ASN A 784 -51.06 -8.95 -26.39
CA ASN A 784 -49.99 -9.73 -25.78
C ASN A 784 -48.82 -9.87 -26.76
N GLN A 785 -48.03 -8.80 -26.85
CA GLN A 785 -46.82 -8.71 -27.66
C GLN A 785 -45.76 -8.02 -26.83
N LEU A 786 -44.67 -8.74 -26.53
CA LEU A 786 -43.55 -8.23 -25.75
C LEU A 786 -42.24 -8.53 -26.46
N ARG A 787 -41.63 -7.52 -27.07
CA ARG A 787 -40.37 -7.70 -27.78
C ARG A 787 -39.20 -7.60 -26.81
N ARG A 788 -38.39 -8.66 -26.68
CA ARG A 788 -37.12 -8.63 -25.96
C ARG A 788 -36.09 -7.89 -26.78
N ALA A 789 -35.88 -6.61 -26.50
CA ALA A 789 -34.89 -5.77 -27.18
C ALA A 789 -33.48 -5.95 -26.61
N GLY A 790 -33.39 -6.17 -25.29
CA GLY A 790 -32.15 -6.44 -24.56
C GLY A 790 -32.31 -7.58 -23.58
N CYS A 791 -31.37 -8.53 -23.61
CA CYS A 791 -31.17 -9.56 -22.61
C CYS A 791 -29.77 -10.13 -22.82
N ILE A 792 -28.96 -10.12 -21.77
CA ILE A 792 -27.62 -10.70 -21.81
C ILE A 792 -27.59 -11.82 -20.79
N THR A 793 -27.15 -12.99 -21.23
CA THR A 793 -26.89 -14.12 -20.35
C THR A 793 -25.38 -14.32 -20.19
N THR A 794 -24.93 -14.90 -19.09
CA THR A 794 -23.51 -15.18 -18.86
C THR A 794 -23.29 -16.63 -18.47
N LEU A 795 -22.14 -17.19 -18.85
CA LEU A 795 -21.73 -18.57 -18.57
C LEU A 795 -20.50 -18.63 -17.65
N GLY A 796 -20.38 -17.69 -16.70
CA GLY A 796 -19.33 -17.71 -15.68
C GLY A 796 -18.68 -16.34 -15.41
N ASP A 797 -17.51 -16.39 -14.77
CA ASP A 797 -16.62 -15.23 -14.62
C ASP A 797 -15.43 -15.26 -15.58
N ALA A 798 -15.03 -14.08 -16.06
CA ALA A 798 -13.93 -13.90 -17.00
C ALA A 798 -12.62 -14.54 -16.49
N ILE A 799 -12.05 -15.39 -17.32
CA ILE A 799 -10.79 -16.10 -17.05
C ILE A 799 -9.63 -15.47 -17.84
N SER A 800 -8.44 -15.49 -17.27
CA SER A 800 -7.22 -15.05 -17.96
C SER A 800 -6.04 -15.95 -17.64
N SER A 801 -5.18 -16.21 -18.63
CA SER A 801 -3.92 -16.96 -18.46
C SER A 801 -2.69 -16.06 -18.24
N ALA A 802 -2.85 -14.74 -18.36
CA ALA A 802 -1.75 -13.79 -18.27
C ALA A 802 -2.22 -12.40 -17.84
N TYR A 803 -1.48 -11.74 -16.96
CA TYR A 803 -1.78 -10.38 -16.53
C TYR A 803 -0.56 -9.50 -16.33
N VAL A 804 -0.69 -8.23 -16.73
CA VAL A 804 0.31 -7.19 -16.58
C VAL A 804 -0.36 -5.96 -15.98
N PHE A 805 0.21 -5.41 -14.93
CA PHE A 805 -0.32 -4.23 -14.27
C PHE A 805 0.77 -3.40 -13.60
N ARG A 806 0.45 -2.14 -13.33
CA ARG A 806 1.26 -1.27 -12.46
C ARG A 806 0.65 -1.21 -11.07
N THR A 807 1.49 -1.10 -10.05
CA THR A 807 1.02 -0.84 -8.68
C THR A 807 0.53 0.60 -8.52
N ALA A 808 -0.22 0.83 -7.43
CA ALA A 808 -0.81 2.13 -7.12
C ALA A 808 0.26 3.19 -6.82
N ALA A 809 1.38 2.78 -6.23
CA ALA A 809 2.56 3.60 -6.02
C ALA A 809 3.82 2.79 -6.38
N ALA A 810 4.86 3.51 -6.78
CA ALA A 810 6.19 3.00 -7.07
C ALA A 810 7.21 4.08 -6.70
N PRO A 811 8.44 3.74 -6.28
CA PRO A 811 8.98 2.38 -6.11
C PRO A 811 8.35 1.56 -4.97
N LEU A 812 8.46 0.24 -5.05
CA LEU A 812 8.01 -0.77 -4.08
C LEU A 812 9.20 -1.36 -3.33
N ARG A 813 9.07 -1.57 -2.02
CA ARG A 813 10.13 -2.17 -1.22
C ARG A 813 10.41 -3.60 -1.74
N PRO A 814 11.65 -3.97 -2.08
CA PRO A 814 11.97 -5.32 -2.53
C PRO A 814 11.50 -6.38 -1.53
N GLY A 815 10.87 -7.44 -2.04
CA GLY A 815 10.27 -8.52 -1.25
C GLY A 815 8.92 -8.18 -0.59
N SER A 816 8.39 -6.96 -0.75
CA SER A 816 7.11 -6.57 -0.14
C SER A 816 5.87 -6.98 -0.93
N LEU A 817 6.00 -7.28 -2.22
CA LEU A 817 4.87 -7.61 -3.08
C LEU A 817 4.35 -9.02 -2.78
N THR A 818 3.07 -9.13 -2.45
CA THR A 818 2.31 -10.38 -2.41
C THR A 818 1.06 -10.25 -3.26
N VAL A 819 0.82 -11.23 -4.13
CA VAL A 819 -0.35 -11.32 -5.01
C VAL A 819 -1.22 -12.48 -4.55
N GLN A 820 -2.50 -12.22 -4.34
CA GLN A 820 -3.51 -13.23 -4.08
C GLN A 820 -4.13 -13.67 -5.41
N VAL A 821 -3.94 -14.95 -5.75
CA VAL A 821 -4.42 -15.59 -6.97
C VAL A 821 -5.50 -16.61 -6.62
N PRO A 822 -6.68 -16.59 -7.25
CA PRO A 822 -7.73 -17.59 -7.00
C PRO A 822 -7.35 -18.97 -7.54
N ARG A 823 -7.83 -20.03 -6.89
CA ARG A 823 -7.57 -21.42 -7.29
C ARG A 823 -8.79 -22.10 -7.89
N ALA A 824 -8.47 -23.01 -8.82
CA ALA A 824 -9.38 -23.87 -9.55
C ALA A 824 -10.36 -24.70 -8.69
N SER A 825 -9.86 -25.26 -7.60
CA SER A 825 -10.64 -26.09 -6.67
C SER A 825 -11.44 -25.29 -5.63
N GLY A 826 -11.46 -23.95 -5.73
CA GLY A 826 -11.99 -23.05 -4.72
C GLY A 826 -10.91 -22.49 -3.78
N GLY A 827 -11.13 -21.25 -3.32
CA GLY A 827 -10.22 -20.51 -2.44
C GLY A 827 -9.16 -19.69 -3.20
N SER A 828 -8.17 -19.18 -2.46
CA SER A 828 -7.07 -18.36 -3.00
C SER A 828 -5.70 -18.83 -2.52
N GLN A 829 -4.67 -18.48 -3.29
CA GLN A 829 -3.25 -18.74 -3.03
C GLN A 829 -2.53 -17.40 -2.99
N ASN A 830 -1.75 -17.17 -1.95
CA ASN A 830 -0.87 -16.01 -1.88
C ASN A 830 0.49 -16.38 -2.49
N VAL A 831 1.00 -15.53 -3.38
CA VAL A 831 2.28 -15.67 -4.04
C VAL A 831 3.09 -14.41 -3.77
N SER A 832 4.25 -14.56 -3.14
CA SER A 832 5.14 -13.44 -2.82
C SER A 832 6.26 -13.36 -3.85
N ALA A 833 6.69 -12.13 -4.16
CA ALA A 833 7.83 -11.89 -5.03
C ALA A 833 9.15 -11.98 -4.25
N GLY A 834 10.16 -12.59 -4.87
CA GLY A 834 11.54 -12.59 -4.38
C GLY A 834 12.18 -11.20 -4.42
N ILE A 835 13.30 -11.03 -3.72
CA ILE A 835 14.06 -9.77 -3.70
C ILE A 835 14.62 -9.42 -5.09
N ASP A 836 14.91 -10.44 -5.89
CA ASP A 836 15.31 -10.36 -7.31
C ASP A 836 14.16 -10.00 -8.27
N GLY A 837 12.94 -9.86 -7.74
CA GLY A 837 11.75 -9.55 -8.51
C GLY A 837 11.10 -10.78 -9.16
N THR A 838 11.58 -12.00 -8.92
CA THR A 838 10.95 -13.20 -9.51
C THR A 838 9.73 -13.66 -8.70
N ILE A 839 8.74 -14.20 -9.38
CA ILE A 839 7.51 -14.75 -8.80
C ILE A 839 7.38 -16.19 -9.30
N THR A 840 7.57 -17.17 -8.43
CA THR A 840 7.45 -18.60 -8.79
C THR A 840 6.65 -19.34 -7.73
N ALA A 841 5.52 -19.92 -8.14
CA ALA A 841 4.71 -20.82 -7.32
C ALA A 841 3.98 -21.84 -8.20
N PRO A 842 3.46 -22.95 -7.64
CA PRO A 842 2.64 -23.88 -8.42
C PRO A 842 1.48 -23.14 -9.11
N GLY A 843 1.40 -23.25 -10.44
CA GLY A 843 0.38 -22.61 -11.27
C GLY A 843 0.58 -21.11 -11.54
N VAL A 844 1.65 -20.47 -11.04
CA VAL A 844 1.91 -19.03 -11.21
C VAL A 844 3.40 -18.78 -11.46
N VAL A 845 3.69 -18.08 -12.56
CA VAL A 845 5.04 -17.57 -12.89
C VAL A 845 4.96 -16.07 -13.14
N GLY A 846 6.01 -15.32 -12.86
CA GLY A 846 5.94 -13.87 -13.05
C GLY A 846 7.18 -13.12 -12.59
N THR A 847 7.12 -11.80 -12.75
CA THR A 847 8.14 -10.87 -12.31
C THR A 847 7.54 -9.56 -11.81
N VAL A 848 8.25 -8.87 -10.92
CA VAL A 848 8.00 -7.49 -10.52
C VAL A 848 9.26 -6.66 -10.74
N ASP A 849 9.09 -5.51 -11.36
CA ASP A 849 10.07 -4.44 -11.31
C ASP A 849 9.71 -3.50 -10.15
N TYR A 850 10.50 -3.58 -9.07
CA TYR A 850 10.30 -2.79 -7.86
C TYR A 850 10.44 -1.29 -8.08
N GLU A 851 11.15 -0.82 -9.12
CA GLU A 851 11.31 0.61 -9.39
C GLU A 851 10.10 1.19 -10.11
N THR A 852 9.66 0.52 -11.17
CA THR A 852 8.51 0.98 -11.95
C THR A 852 7.18 0.59 -11.32
N GLY A 853 7.19 -0.40 -10.41
CA GLY A 853 5.98 -1.01 -9.85
C GLY A 853 5.25 -1.90 -10.86
N LEU A 854 5.93 -2.32 -11.93
CA LEU A 854 5.35 -3.12 -13.01
C LEU A 854 5.40 -4.61 -12.66
N VAL A 855 4.26 -5.26 -12.69
CA VAL A 855 4.09 -6.68 -12.34
C VAL A 855 3.58 -7.45 -13.55
N ARG A 856 4.20 -8.60 -13.83
CA ARG A 856 3.84 -9.54 -14.89
C ARG A 856 3.56 -10.91 -14.29
N LEU A 857 2.42 -11.50 -14.65
CA LEU A 857 1.95 -12.78 -14.14
C LEU A 857 1.49 -13.67 -15.29
N GLY A 858 1.88 -14.93 -15.28
CA GLY A 858 1.37 -16.01 -16.11
C GLY A 858 0.78 -17.10 -15.23
N PHE A 859 -0.40 -17.59 -15.60
CA PHE A 859 -1.11 -18.66 -14.89
C PHE A 859 -1.02 -19.96 -15.67
N GLY A 860 -0.36 -20.97 -15.10
CA GLY A 860 -0.04 -22.22 -15.76
C GLY A 860 1.29 -22.84 -15.30
N ALA A 861 1.75 -23.83 -16.07
CA ALA A 861 2.99 -24.57 -15.78
C ALA A 861 3.74 -24.94 -17.07
N LEU A 862 5.06 -25.12 -16.98
CA LEU A 862 5.86 -25.66 -18.06
C LEU A 862 5.71 -27.19 -18.13
N VAL A 863 5.33 -27.70 -19.30
CA VAL A 863 5.17 -29.13 -19.60
C VAL A 863 6.04 -29.55 -20.78
N VAL A 864 6.26 -30.85 -20.95
CA VAL A 864 6.99 -31.38 -22.13
C VAL A 864 6.14 -31.16 -23.38
N ALA A 865 6.74 -30.61 -24.44
CA ALA A 865 6.03 -30.31 -25.69
C ALA A 865 5.53 -31.57 -26.41
N ALA A 866 6.37 -32.61 -26.48
CA ALA A 866 6.02 -33.87 -27.13
C ALA A 866 4.79 -34.53 -26.49
N GLY A 867 3.83 -34.94 -27.32
CA GLY A 867 2.57 -35.59 -26.91
C GLY A 867 1.42 -34.63 -26.62
N ASN A 868 1.62 -33.31 -26.73
CA ASN A 868 0.59 -32.29 -26.55
C ASN A 868 0.25 -31.55 -27.87
N GLU A 869 0.64 -32.08 -29.02
CA GLU A 869 0.51 -31.40 -30.32
C GLU A 869 -0.94 -31.20 -30.77
N ALA A 870 -1.88 -31.96 -30.20
CA ALA A 870 -3.32 -31.84 -30.46
C ALA A 870 -4.03 -30.83 -29.54
N GLU A 871 -3.30 -30.25 -28.57
CA GLU A 871 -3.87 -29.33 -27.60
C GLU A 871 -4.04 -27.92 -28.19
N PRO A 872 -5.12 -27.19 -27.86
CA PRO A 872 -5.43 -25.88 -28.45
C PRO A 872 -4.43 -24.76 -28.08
N TRP A 873 -3.58 -24.99 -27.10
CA TRP A 873 -2.54 -24.06 -26.64
C TRP A 873 -1.16 -24.38 -27.21
N TYR A 874 -1.02 -25.48 -27.96
CA TYR A 874 0.25 -25.90 -28.53
C TYR A 874 0.59 -25.10 -29.79
N ASP A 875 1.80 -24.57 -29.83
CA ASP A 875 2.40 -23.95 -31.01
C ASP A 875 3.89 -24.33 -31.03
N ALA A 876 4.36 -24.84 -32.17
CA ALA A 876 5.75 -25.27 -32.33
C ALA A 876 6.74 -24.12 -32.15
N ALA A 877 6.34 -22.87 -32.43
CA ALA A 877 7.18 -21.69 -32.20
C ALA A 877 7.43 -21.39 -30.71
N ASN A 878 6.63 -21.99 -29.82
CA ASN A 878 6.61 -21.69 -28.38
C ASN A 878 7.35 -22.72 -27.54
N VAL A 879 7.93 -23.74 -28.20
CA VAL A 879 8.76 -24.75 -27.56
C VAL A 879 10.10 -24.10 -27.20
N GLN A 880 10.38 -24.08 -25.90
CA GLN A 880 11.63 -23.57 -25.36
C GLN A 880 12.81 -24.45 -25.75
N PRO A 881 14.05 -23.93 -25.71
CA PRO A 881 15.25 -24.72 -26.03
C PRO A 881 15.42 -26.00 -25.20
N ASP A 882 14.78 -26.08 -24.02
CA ASP A 882 14.76 -27.26 -23.15
C ASP A 882 13.68 -28.30 -23.53
N GLY A 883 12.95 -28.10 -24.63
CA GLY A 883 11.87 -28.97 -25.11
C GLY A 883 10.54 -28.82 -24.36
N LYS A 884 10.41 -27.80 -23.49
CA LYS A 884 9.17 -27.51 -22.77
C LYS A 884 8.35 -26.42 -23.41
N ILE A 885 7.06 -26.41 -23.08
CA ILE A 885 6.08 -25.42 -23.52
C ILE A 885 5.23 -25.01 -22.32
N PHE A 886 4.81 -23.75 -22.27
CA PHE A 886 3.93 -23.28 -21.21
C PHE A 886 2.50 -23.74 -21.48
N LYS A 887 1.97 -24.59 -20.59
CA LYS A 887 0.56 -24.98 -20.57
C LYS A 887 -0.23 -23.94 -19.74
N PRO A 888 -1.03 -23.07 -20.38
CA PRO A 888 -1.82 -22.08 -19.67
C PRO A 888 -2.91 -22.76 -18.84
N GLN A 889 -3.15 -22.23 -17.63
CA GLN A 889 -4.27 -22.61 -16.77
C GLN A 889 -4.99 -21.32 -16.40
N PRO A 890 -6.01 -20.90 -17.19
CA PRO A 890 -6.73 -19.66 -16.94
C PRO A 890 -7.37 -19.66 -15.55
N VAL A 891 -7.24 -18.55 -14.83
CA VAL A 891 -7.86 -18.37 -13.49
C VAL A 891 -8.95 -17.31 -13.55
N VAL A 892 -9.92 -17.40 -12.64
CA VAL A 892 -10.99 -16.40 -12.48
C VAL A 892 -10.40 -15.05 -12.09
N ALA A 893 -10.29 -14.14 -13.04
CA ALA A 893 -9.38 -13.00 -12.89
C ALA A 893 -9.94 -11.92 -11.93
N SER A 894 -11.26 -11.81 -11.78
CA SER A 894 -11.95 -10.81 -10.93
C SER A 894 -11.54 -10.82 -9.44
N ALA A 895 -11.03 -11.95 -8.95
CA ALA A 895 -10.58 -12.12 -7.57
C ALA A 895 -9.09 -11.81 -7.34
N LEU A 896 -8.33 -11.35 -8.35
CA LEU A 896 -6.93 -10.99 -8.17
C LEU A 896 -6.80 -9.75 -7.26
N ARG A 897 -5.95 -9.84 -6.24
CA ARG A 897 -5.60 -8.73 -5.34
C ARG A 897 -4.10 -8.71 -5.11
N TYR A 898 -3.52 -7.55 -4.80
CA TYR A 898 -2.13 -7.46 -4.40
C TYR A 898 -1.95 -6.58 -3.16
N SER A 899 -0.89 -6.84 -2.40
CA SER A 899 -0.44 -5.99 -1.31
C SER A 899 1.06 -5.76 -1.45
N ALA A 900 1.50 -4.54 -1.13
CA ALA A 900 2.90 -4.15 -1.19
C ALA A 900 3.15 -2.96 -0.26
N VAL A 901 4.43 -2.62 -0.05
CA VAL A 901 4.82 -1.39 0.63
C VAL A 901 5.56 -0.52 -0.38
N ALA A 902 5.01 0.64 -0.71
CA ALA A 902 5.74 1.64 -1.48
C ALA A 902 6.70 2.39 -0.56
N TYR A 903 7.87 2.77 -1.06
CA TYR A 903 8.85 3.55 -0.31
C TYR A 903 9.34 4.74 -1.12
N ALA A 904 9.50 5.89 -0.47
CA ALA A 904 10.12 7.07 -1.05
C ALA A 904 11.42 7.38 -0.31
N TYR A 905 12.49 7.68 -1.07
CA TYR A 905 13.75 8.17 -0.54
C TYR A 905 13.99 9.57 -1.10
N LEU A 906 14.03 10.60 -0.24
CA LEU A 906 14.57 11.89 -0.66
C LEU A 906 16.10 11.79 -0.68
N PRO A 907 16.79 12.08 -1.80
CA PRO A 907 18.25 12.11 -1.82
C PRO A 907 18.75 13.17 -0.82
N MET A 908 19.43 12.72 0.21
CA MET A 908 19.93 13.55 1.31
C MET A 908 21.42 13.85 1.09
N ASN A 909 21.76 15.12 0.86
CA ASN A 909 23.17 15.54 0.76
C ASN A 909 23.72 15.86 2.16
N ALA A 910 24.76 15.14 2.58
CA ALA A 910 25.40 15.31 3.88
C ALA A 910 25.95 16.73 4.10
N ASP A 911 26.42 17.41 3.05
CA ASP A 911 26.95 18.78 3.14
C ASP A 911 25.86 19.80 3.50
N ILE A 912 24.61 19.54 3.09
CA ILE A 912 23.46 20.42 3.37
C ILE A 912 22.87 20.10 4.75
N ILE A 913 22.83 18.81 5.12
CA ILE A 913 22.27 18.35 6.39
C ILE A 913 23.21 18.64 7.57
N GLY A 914 24.53 18.65 7.32
CA GLY A 914 25.58 18.92 8.31
C GLY A 914 26.13 17.67 9.00
N ILE A 915 25.55 16.49 8.78
CA ILE A 915 25.93 15.18 9.34
C ILE A 915 25.67 14.12 8.27
N ASP A 916 26.54 13.12 8.14
CA ASP A 916 26.38 12.03 7.18
C ASP A 916 25.35 10.98 7.65
N PRO A 917 24.16 10.88 6.99
CA PRO A 917 23.12 9.94 7.41
C PRO A 917 23.43 8.49 7.01
N VAL A 918 24.41 8.24 6.14
CA VAL A 918 24.70 6.90 5.60
C VAL A 918 25.20 5.95 6.68
N ARG A 919 25.86 6.50 7.70
CA ARG A 919 26.40 5.75 8.83
C ARG A 919 25.39 5.59 9.97
N LEU A 920 24.26 6.29 9.92
CA LEU A 920 23.22 6.28 10.94
C LEU A 920 22.05 5.35 10.56
N PRO A 921 21.18 4.97 11.52
CA PRO A 921 19.94 4.24 11.23
C PRO A 921 19.15 4.89 10.09
N SER A 922 18.48 4.07 9.27
CA SER A 922 17.78 4.54 8.06
C SER A 922 16.59 5.46 8.35
N ASP A 923 16.00 5.34 9.55
CA ASP A 923 14.96 6.23 10.05
C ASP A 923 15.52 7.47 10.80
N GLY A 924 16.84 7.55 10.95
CA GLY A 924 17.55 8.64 11.63
C GLY A 924 17.29 8.74 13.14
N LYS A 925 16.74 7.70 13.76
CA LYS A 925 16.38 7.69 15.20
C LYS A 925 17.42 6.97 16.03
N VAL A 926 17.64 7.46 17.25
CA VAL A 926 18.52 6.84 18.25
C VAL A 926 17.83 6.76 19.62
N PRO A 927 18.09 5.72 20.41
CA PRO A 927 17.54 5.61 21.77
C PRO A 927 18.19 6.63 22.69
N ILE A 928 17.36 7.40 23.41
CA ILE A 928 17.79 8.29 24.49
C ILE A 928 17.57 7.69 25.87
N PHE A 929 16.69 6.70 25.98
CA PHE A 929 16.50 5.90 27.19
C PHE A 929 16.98 4.47 26.94
N ARG A 930 17.78 3.95 27.88
CA ARG A 930 18.29 2.57 27.89
C ARG A 930 18.18 2.03 29.32
N SER A 931 18.05 0.71 29.46
CA SER A 931 18.20 0.08 30.78
C SER A 931 19.59 0.43 31.35
N GLY A 932 19.64 0.83 32.62
CA GLY A 932 20.82 1.33 33.31
C GLY A 932 21.04 2.85 33.23
N SER A 933 20.34 3.57 32.36
CA SER A 933 20.48 5.04 32.25
C SER A 933 19.84 5.77 33.44
N LEU A 934 20.46 6.88 33.86
CA LEU A 934 19.84 7.82 34.80
C LEU A 934 18.78 8.64 34.08
N CYS A 935 17.59 8.68 34.68
CA CYS A 935 16.43 9.41 34.18
C CYS A 935 15.99 10.43 35.22
N VAL A 936 15.45 11.55 34.76
CA VAL A 936 14.94 12.65 35.56
C VAL A 936 13.52 12.95 35.12
N VAL A 937 12.57 12.78 36.02
CA VAL A 937 11.18 13.21 35.81
C VAL A 937 11.04 14.58 36.46
N GLY A 938 10.70 15.61 35.70
CA GLY A 938 10.64 16.98 36.21
C GLY A 938 9.42 17.75 35.74
N HIS A 939 8.79 18.46 36.67
CA HIS A 939 7.64 19.33 36.41
C HIS A 939 7.92 20.76 36.86
N THR A 940 7.97 21.67 35.89
CA THR A 940 8.13 23.11 36.11
C THR A 940 6.75 23.79 36.12
N LYS A 941 6.50 24.65 37.10
CA LYS A 941 5.30 25.49 37.17
C LYS A 941 5.75 26.93 37.26
N THR A 942 5.03 27.82 36.58
CA THR A 942 5.26 29.25 36.64
C THR A 942 4.12 29.89 37.43
N SER A 943 4.46 30.78 38.36
CA SER A 943 3.48 31.56 39.11
C SER A 943 2.77 32.56 38.19
N ALA A 944 1.64 33.10 38.66
CA ALA A 944 1.11 34.33 38.08
C ALA A 944 2.14 35.48 38.21
N GLN A 945 1.94 36.56 37.46
CA GLN A 945 2.71 37.80 37.62
C GLN A 945 2.45 38.40 39.02
N LEU A 946 3.53 38.74 39.72
CA LEU A 946 3.54 39.20 41.11
C LEU A 946 4.25 40.54 41.23
N ASN A 947 3.68 41.48 41.96
CA ASN A 947 4.40 42.65 42.45
C ASN A 947 4.91 42.32 43.85
N VAL A 948 6.23 42.28 44.02
CA VAL A 948 6.87 41.89 45.29
C VAL A 948 7.65 43.05 45.90
N SER A 949 7.73 43.07 47.23
CA SER A 949 8.47 44.08 48.00
C SER A 949 9.49 43.43 48.95
N ASN A 950 10.44 44.22 49.46
CA ASN A 950 11.45 43.70 50.38
C ASN A 950 10.80 43.09 51.63
N ASN A 951 11.34 41.94 52.06
CA ASN A 951 10.87 41.06 53.14
C ASN A 951 9.53 40.35 52.87
N GLN A 952 8.95 40.47 51.67
CA GLN A 952 7.78 39.69 51.30
C GLN A 952 8.16 38.22 51.09
N THR A 953 7.39 37.31 51.69
CA THR A 953 7.53 35.86 51.48
C THR A 953 6.35 35.33 50.67
N VAL A 954 6.66 34.59 49.61
CA VAL A 954 5.69 33.95 48.71
C VAL A 954 5.77 32.44 48.92
N ASN A 955 4.61 31.81 49.17
CA ASN A 955 4.49 30.36 49.24
C ASN A 955 4.07 29.80 47.88
N LEU A 956 4.85 28.86 47.34
CA LEU A 956 4.65 28.28 46.01
C LEU A 956 3.64 27.12 45.98
N ALA A 957 3.11 26.73 47.15
CA ALA A 957 2.18 25.63 47.35
C ALA A 957 2.72 24.27 46.85
N ARG A 958 4.06 24.12 46.81
CA ARG A 958 4.79 22.87 46.55
C ARG A 958 5.99 22.81 47.49
N VAL A 959 6.27 21.63 48.02
CA VAL A 959 7.40 21.35 48.92
C VAL A 959 8.45 20.49 48.21
N ARG A 960 9.65 20.35 48.79
CA ARG A 960 10.77 19.56 48.21
C ARG A 960 11.10 19.96 46.76
N LEU A 961 11.16 21.27 46.54
CA LEU A 961 11.50 21.85 45.24
C LEU A 961 12.96 21.52 44.90
N SER A 962 13.21 21.14 43.65
CA SER A 962 14.57 20.97 43.14
C SER A 962 15.21 22.31 42.77
N ARG A 963 14.40 23.29 42.36
CA ARG A 963 14.86 24.60 41.90
C ARG A 963 13.75 25.65 41.99
N VAL A 964 14.14 26.89 42.24
CA VAL A 964 13.34 28.11 42.07
C VAL A 964 14.10 29.09 41.16
N VAL A 965 13.38 29.79 40.28
CA VAL A 965 13.90 30.86 39.43
C VAL A 965 12.95 32.05 39.50
N VAL A 966 13.50 33.23 39.75
CA VAL A 966 12.73 34.48 39.68
C VAL A 966 13.07 35.21 38.38
N ARG A 967 12.05 35.53 37.58
CA ARG A 967 12.19 36.33 36.36
C ARG A 967 11.45 37.64 36.51
N ASP A 968 12.05 38.72 36.03
CA ASP A 968 11.41 40.03 36.01
C ASP A 968 10.56 40.25 34.73
N ALA A 969 9.91 41.41 34.63
CA ALA A 969 9.05 41.75 33.50
C ALA A 969 9.77 41.81 32.15
N ASN A 970 11.11 41.95 32.14
CA ASN A 970 11.94 41.93 30.95
C ASN A 970 12.45 40.51 30.62
N GLY A 971 12.00 39.49 31.36
CA GLY A 971 12.45 38.10 31.21
C GLY A 971 13.81 37.81 31.84
N LYS A 972 14.45 38.79 32.50
CA LYS A 972 15.77 38.62 33.10
C LYS A 972 15.68 37.73 34.33
N THR A 973 16.54 36.71 34.38
CA THR A 973 16.66 35.82 35.54
C THR A 973 17.47 36.50 36.64
N HIS A 974 16.94 36.53 37.86
CA HIS A 974 17.63 37.04 39.04
C HIS A 974 18.19 35.89 39.88
N GLN A 975 19.45 36.02 40.29
CA GLN A 975 20.15 35.05 41.17
C GLN A 975 20.37 35.61 42.59
N LYS A 976 20.10 36.91 42.78
CA LYS A 976 20.26 37.65 44.04
C LYS A 976 18.99 38.47 44.29
N GLY A 977 18.82 38.98 45.51
CA GLY A 977 17.65 39.77 45.89
C GLY A 977 16.48 38.95 46.45
N TYR A 978 16.63 37.62 46.54
CA TYR A 978 15.73 36.73 47.27
C TYR A 978 16.51 35.56 47.89
N THR A 979 15.85 34.88 48.82
CA THR A 979 16.26 33.60 49.40
C THR A 979 15.12 32.60 49.20
N ALA A 980 15.44 31.33 48.98
CA ALA A 980 14.45 30.28 48.77
C ALA A 980 14.66 29.13 49.75
N ASP A 981 13.62 28.78 50.50
CA ASP A 981 13.54 27.52 51.24
C ASP A 981 12.93 26.48 50.31
N LEU A 982 13.81 25.66 49.72
CA LEU A 982 13.42 24.63 48.76
C LEU A 982 12.63 23.49 49.40
N GLU A 983 12.88 23.19 50.68
CA GLU A 983 12.16 22.12 51.38
C GLU A 983 10.74 22.55 51.69
N ALA A 984 10.57 23.75 52.24
CA ALA A 984 9.26 24.31 52.60
C ALA A 984 8.50 24.94 51.43
N GLY A 985 9.17 25.25 50.30
CA GLY A 985 8.54 25.88 49.14
C GLY A 985 8.30 27.39 49.27
N LEU A 986 9.15 28.09 50.01
CA LEU A 986 9.00 29.50 50.34
C LEU A 986 10.07 30.35 49.65
N VAL A 987 9.67 31.50 49.10
CA VAL A 987 10.58 32.48 48.48
C VAL A 987 10.45 33.81 49.21
N THR A 988 11.52 34.25 49.87
CA THR A 988 11.57 35.52 50.60
C THR A 988 12.43 36.52 49.85
N PHE A 989 11.83 37.62 49.40
CA PHE A 989 12.52 38.69 48.70
C PHE A 989 13.29 39.57 49.68
N THR A 990 14.60 39.71 49.51
CA THR A 990 15.48 40.46 50.41
C THR A 990 15.81 41.85 49.87
N ASP A 991 15.97 41.98 48.55
CA ASP A 991 16.26 43.25 47.87
C ASP A 991 15.74 43.20 46.42
N VAL A 992 14.67 43.94 46.15
CA VAL A 992 14.01 43.99 44.83
C VAL A 992 14.47 45.17 43.97
N SER A 993 15.43 45.98 44.43
CA SER A 993 15.85 47.22 43.74
C SER A 993 16.37 47.00 42.31
N ALA A 994 16.93 45.82 42.03
CA ALA A 994 17.41 45.42 40.72
C ALA A 994 16.35 44.73 39.83
N MET A 995 15.15 44.47 40.36
CA MET A 995 14.10 43.69 39.68
C MET A 995 13.03 44.60 39.05
N THR A 996 12.65 44.30 37.80
CA THR A 996 11.54 45.01 37.13
C THR A 996 10.20 44.32 37.39
N MET A 997 9.28 45.00 38.06
CA MET A 997 7.96 44.45 38.35
C MET A 997 7.03 44.47 37.12
N PRO A 998 6.08 43.53 36.97
CA PRO A 998 5.86 42.38 37.85
C PRO A 998 6.88 41.25 37.59
N VAL A 999 7.20 40.48 38.64
CA VAL A 999 8.04 39.27 38.56
C VAL A 999 7.20 38.01 38.40
N THR A 1000 7.79 36.95 37.86
CA THR A 1000 7.25 35.58 37.86
C THR A 1000 8.22 34.64 38.56
N ILE A 1001 7.69 33.63 39.24
CA ILE A 1001 8.48 32.63 39.95
C ILE A 1001 8.24 31.28 39.27
N GLU A 1002 9.29 30.68 38.73
CA GLU A 1002 9.28 29.31 38.23
C GLU A 1002 9.77 28.39 39.34
N ASP A 1003 8.95 27.44 39.74
CA ASP A 1003 9.34 26.40 40.68
C ASP A 1003 9.35 25.04 39.99
N ARG A 1004 10.20 24.12 40.47
CA ARG A 1004 10.39 22.81 39.83
C ARG A 1004 10.49 21.71 40.88
N ILE A 1005 9.78 20.61 40.63
CA ILE A 1005 9.91 19.35 41.38
C ILE A 1005 10.57 18.32 40.47
N GLU A 1006 11.42 17.46 41.02
CA GLU A 1006 12.15 16.46 40.26
C GLU A 1006 12.38 15.16 41.03
N ASP A 1007 12.38 14.05 40.30
CA ASP A 1007 12.83 12.74 40.76
C ASP A 1007 13.89 12.21 39.81
N MET A 1008 15.08 11.91 40.33
CA MET A 1008 16.12 11.22 39.59
C MET A 1008 16.18 9.75 39.99
N ALA A 1009 16.03 8.85 39.02
CA ALA A 1009 16.04 7.41 39.23
C ALA A 1009 16.71 6.68 38.06
N THR A 1010 17.16 5.45 38.30
CA THR A 1010 17.76 4.61 37.25
C THR A 1010 16.68 3.80 36.56
N ALA A 1011 16.64 3.82 35.22
CA ALA A 1011 15.76 2.97 34.46
C ALA A 1011 16.23 1.51 34.53
N THR A 1012 15.36 0.62 34.99
CA THR A 1012 15.59 -0.83 35.05
C THR A 1012 15.10 -1.53 33.78
N ASP A 1013 13.99 -1.07 33.22
CA ASP A 1013 13.42 -1.53 31.95
C ASP A 1013 12.89 -0.36 31.13
N VAL A 1014 13.00 -0.46 29.81
CA VAL A 1014 12.60 0.58 28.83
C VAL A 1014 11.96 -0.10 27.62
N GLN A 1015 10.69 0.19 27.38
CA GLN A 1015 9.91 -0.44 26.31
C GLN A 1015 9.62 0.52 25.15
N ILE A 1016 9.47 -0.03 23.95
CA ILE A 1016 9.14 0.74 22.73
C ILE A 1016 7.79 1.46 22.83
N SER A 1017 6.91 1.01 23.74
CA SER A 1017 5.63 1.65 24.07
C SER A 1017 5.78 3.02 24.74
N GLY A 1018 6.98 3.39 25.20
CA GLY A 1018 7.18 4.57 26.04
C GLY A 1018 7.25 4.25 27.53
N GLU A 1019 6.98 3.02 27.93
CA GLU A 1019 7.02 2.60 29.34
C GLU A 1019 8.47 2.54 29.87
N ILE A 1020 8.73 3.24 30.96
CA ILE A 1020 10.03 3.26 31.67
C ILE A 1020 9.79 2.85 33.12
N THR A 1021 10.46 1.79 33.55
CA THR A 1021 10.39 1.30 34.95
C THR A 1021 11.64 1.69 35.70
N PHE A 1022 11.50 2.29 36.88
CA PHE A 1022 12.59 2.78 37.72
C PHE A 1022 12.97 1.80 38.83
N ASN A 1023 14.20 1.95 39.34
CA ASN A 1023 14.70 1.18 40.49
C ASN A 1023 14.10 1.62 41.84
N ARG A 1024 13.41 2.76 41.88
CA ARG A 1024 12.75 3.31 43.07
C ARG A 1024 11.43 3.97 42.68
N ALA A 1025 10.52 4.07 43.63
CA ALA A 1025 9.26 4.81 43.46
C ALA A 1025 9.51 6.32 43.31
N LEU A 1026 8.62 6.98 42.56
CA LEU A 1026 8.50 8.43 42.48
C LEU A 1026 8.06 9.01 43.83
N THR A 1027 8.60 10.17 44.18
CA THR A 1027 8.35 10.86 45.45
C THR A 1027 7.35 12.00 45.32
N HIS A 1028 6.90 12.32 44.11
CA HIS A 1028 5.92 13.37 43.80
C HIS A 1028 4.84 12.87 42.82
N ASP A 1029 3.70 13.56 42.83
CA ASP A 1029 2.73 13.49 41.75
C ASP A 1029 3.17 14.37 40.57
N TYR A 1030 3.14 13.80 39.38
CA TYR A 1030 3.50 14.46 38.14
C TYR A 1030 2.29 14.55 37.21
N PRO A 1031 1.72 15.75 36.98
CA PRO A 1031 0.66 15.91 35.99
C PRO A 1031 1.19 15.65 34.58
N LYS A 1032 0.31 15.32 33.64
CA LYS A 1032 0.70 15.08 32.24
C LYS A 1032 1.34 16.33 31.62
N ASP A 1033 0.65 17.45 31.71
CA ASP A 1033 1.09 18.70 31.08
C ASP A 1033 2.20 19.35 31.90
N GLY A 1034 3.24 19.85 31.23
CA GLY A 1034 4.39 20.47 31.90
C GLY A 1034 5.37 19.50 32.56
N THR A 1035 5.11 18.18 32.53
CA THR A 1035 6.08 17.16 32.96
C THR A 1035 6.87 16.61 31.79
N TYR A 1036 8.19 16.61 31.95
CA TYR A 1036 9.12 16.05 31.00
C TYR A 1036 9.99 14.98 31.66
N VAL A 1037 10.31 13.95 30.88
CA VAL A 1037 11.22 12.87 31.26
C VAL A 1037 12.50 13.07 30.46
N SER A 1038 13.63 13.17 31.16
CA SER A 1038 14.93 13.42 30.56
C SER A 1038 15.93 12.34 30.94
N SER A 1039 16.71 11.85 30.00
CA SER A 1039 17.90 11.04 30.29
C SER A 1039 19.06 11.95 30.69
N ALA A 1040 19.88 11.55 31.66
CA ALA A 1040 20.94 12.37 32.20
C ALA A 1040 22.33 12.00 31.66
N LEU A 1041 23.01 13.00 31.10
CA LEU A 1041 24.40 12.89 30.68
C LEU A 1041 25.29 13.01 31.92
N GLN A 1042 25.92 11.91 32.31
CA GLN A 1042 26.68 11.83 33.55
C GLN A 1042 28.03 12.53 33.42
N ALA A 1043 28.27 13.49 34.32
CA ALA A 1043 29.54 14.19 34.45
C ALA A 1043 30.35 13.74 35.67
N SER A 1044 29.83 12.91 36.57
CA SER A 1044 30.54 12.51 37.81
C SER A 1044 31.00 13.72 38.65
N ASP A 1045 31.85 13.50 39.66
CA ASP A 1045 32.32 14.59 40.54
C ASP A 1045 33.28 15.55 39.82
N ARG A 1046 33.08 16.85 40.03
CA ARG A 1046 33.86 17.92 39.40
C ARG A 1046 34.60 18.74 40.46
N ARG A 1047 35.93 18.79 40.33
CA ARG A 1047 36.83 19.66 41.10
C ARG A 1047 38.12 19.89 40.33
N ALA A 1048 38.73 21.06 40.50
CA ALA A 1048 40.04 21.31 39.96
C ALA A 1048 41.09 20.43 40.66
N ARG A 1049 42.04 19.88 39.91
CA ARG A 1049 43.15 19.10 40.49
C ARG A 1049 44.38 19.07 39.58
N VAL A 1050 45.54 18.89 40.19
CA VAL A 1050 46.71 18.36 39.49
C VAL A 1050 46.54 16.85 39.43
N SER A 1051 46.58 16.30 38.21
CA SER A 1051 46.35 14.88 37.93
C SER A 1051 47.64 14.09 37.74
N LEU A 1052 48.71 14.77 37.37
CA LEU A 1052 50.00 14.17 37.08
C LEU A 1052 51.09 15.20 37.33
N ASP A 1053 52.23 14.74 37.86
CA ASP A 1053 53.48 15.47 37.89
C ASP A 1053 54.68 14.54 37.74
N PHE A 1054 55.69 14.98 37.00
CA PHE A 1054 56.97 14.30 36.92
C PHE A 1054 58.06 15.24 36.39
N VAL A 1055 59.31 14.80 36.51
CA VAL A 1055 60.48 15.54 36.04
C VAL A 1055 61.22 14.77 34.96
N GLN A 1056 61.84 15.48 34.02
CA GLN A 1056 62.72 14.88 33.02
C GLN A 1056 63.86 15.83 32.63
N GLN A 1057 64.96 15.27 32.12
CA GLN A 1057 66.18 16.03 31.81
C GLN A 1057 65.97 17.06 30.69
N SER A 1058 65.13 16.77 29.70
CA SER A 1058 64.84 17.67 28.59
C SER A 1058 63.48 17.40 27.96
N TRP A 1059 62.95 18.34 27.18
CA TRP A 1059 61.73 18.15 26.41
C TRP A 1059 62.03 17.48 25.06
N ILE A 1060 62.09 16.14 25.06
CA ILE A 1060 62.42 15.34 23.87
C ILE A 1060 61.27 15.43 22.85
N ASP A 1061 61.61 15.72 21.59
CA ASP A 1061 60.70 15.83 20.44
C ASP A 1061 59.50 16.77 20.63
N ASN A 1062 59.57 17.68 21.62
CA ASN A 1062 58.43 18.48 22.08
C ASN A 1062 57.16 17.66 22.34
N ALA A 1063 57.33 16.39 22.76
CA ALA A 1063 56.22 15.47 22.95
C ALA A 1063 55.43 15.78 24.23
N TRP A 1064 54.10 15.83 24.11
CA TRP A 1064 53.16 15.97 25.25
C TRP A 1064 52.79 14.60 25.84
N ALA A 1065 53.80 13.86 26.31
CA ALA A 1065 53.58 12.57 26.95
C ALA A 1065 53.11 12.72 28.41
N ASP A 1066 52.33 11.75 28.87
CA ASP A 1066 51.85 11.61 30.26
C ASP A 1066 52.73 10.64 31.08
N ALA A 1067 53.95 10.40 30.62
CA ALA A 1067 54.97 9.63 31.31
C ALA A 1067 56.36 10.24 31.00
N PRO A 1068 57.36 10.07 31.89
CA PRO A 1068 58.71 10.53 31.64
C PRO A 1068 59.30 9.90 30.38
N VAL A 1069 59.86 10.72 29.48
CA VAL A 1069 60.56 10.25 28.29
C VAL A 1069 62.05 10.60 28.44
N GLY A 1070 62.90 9.57 28.38
CA GLY A 1070 64.35 9.72 28.53
C GLY A 1070 64.85 9.55 29.98
N PRO A 1071 66.10 9.96 30.25
CA PRO A 1071 66.76 9.75 31.54
C PRO A 1071 66.15 10.58 32.69
N ALA A 1072 66.08 9.96 33.86
CA ALA A 1072 65.59 10.61 35.09
C ALA A 1072 66.62 11.59 35.67
N ILE A 1073 66.13 12.62 36.35
CA ILE A 1073 66.96 13.60 37.06
C ILE A 1073 66.76 13.52 38.58
N PRO A 1074 67.78 13.87 39.39
CA PRO A 1074 67.66 13.87 40.84
C PRO A 1074 66.85 15.06 41.38
N ALA A 1075 66.76 16.17 40.63
CA ALA A 1075 65.98 17.34 41.01
C ALA A 1075 64.48 17.03 40.95
N LYS A 1076 63.74 17.36 42.02
CA LYS A 1076 62.30 17.12 42.13
C LYS A 1076 61.59 18.31 42.76
N TYR A 1077 60.30 18.42 42.49
CA TYR A 1077 59.39 19.30 43.24
C TYR A 1077 58.67 18.46 44.30
N ASP A 1078 58.76 18.85 45.56
CA ASP A 1078 58.16 18.13 46.68
C ASP A 1078 56.71 18.60 46.94
N GLN A 1079 55.76 17.93 46.30
CA GLN A 1079 54.34 18.19 46.50
C GLN A 1079 53.81 17.78 47.87
N SER A 1080 54.55 16.99 48.66
CA SER A 1080 54.10 16.61 50.01
C SER A 1080 54.25 17.76 51.00
N VAL A 1081 55.29 18.57 50.82
CA VAL A 1081 55.58 19.75 51.65
C VAL A 1081 54.90 21.01 51.10
N SER A 1082 54.86 21.15 49.77
CA SER A 1082 54.25 22.29 49.09
C SER A 1082 53.46 21.82 47.86
N PRO A 1083 52.19 21.43 48.02
CA PRO A 1083 51.34 21.05 46.90
C PRO A 1083 51.21 22.18 45.87
N ILE A 1084 51.08 21.82 44.60
CA ILE A 1084 50.73 22.77 43.55
C ILE A 1084 49.25 23.12 43.71
N GLU A 1085 48.98 24.40 44.01
CA GLU A 1085 47.64 24.89 44.33
C GLU A 1085 46.85 25.21 43.07
N ILE A 1086 45.56 24.86 43.06
CA ILE A 1086 44.63 25.12 41.95
C ILE A 1086 43.23 25.36 42.51
N THR A 1087 42.49 26.30 41.92
CA THR A 1087 41.10 26.62 42.27
C THR A 1087 40.15 26.22 41.16
N ASN A 1088 38.86 26.05 41.45
CA ASN A 1088 37.84 25.70 40.48
C ASN A 1088 37.68 26.81 39.41
N ALA A 1089 37.70 28.08 39.83
CA ALA A 1089 37.61 29.25 38.94
C ALA A 1089 38.87 29.51 38.10
N GLY A 1090 40.07 29.17 38.61
CA GLY A 1090 41.33 29.41 37.91
C GLY A 1090 41.78 28.25 37.02
N GLY A 1091 41.52 27.03 37.47
CA GLY A 1091 42.04 25.80 36.89
C GLY A 1091 41.43 25.44 35.54
N SER A 1092 42.28 25.20 34.55
CA SER A 1092 41.90 24.62 33.25
C SER A 1092 42.34 23.15 33.14
N THR A 1093 41.69 22.38 32.28
CA THR A 1093 42.22 21.07 31.87
C THR A 1093 43.30 21.31 30.83
N GLU A 1094 44.57 21.15 31.21
CA GLU A 1094 45.70 21.52 30.34
C GLU A 1094 46.96 20.72 30.72
N ARG A 1095 47.85 20.54 29.75
CA ARG A 1095 49.17 19.96 29.95
C ARG A 1095 50.22 21.08 29.98
N TRP A 1096 51.07 21.08 31.00
CA TRP A 1096 52.04 22.15 31.25
C TRP A 1096 53.49 21.65 31.32
N VAL A 1097 54.40 22.41 30.72
CA VAL A 1097 55.86 22.24 30.79
C VAL A 1097 56.44 23.45 31.50
N LEU A 1098 57.14 23.22 32.61
CA LEU A 1098 58.00 24.21 33.24
C LEU A 1098 59.44 23.95 32.82
N GLN A 1099 59.92 24.65 31.80
CA GLN A 1099 61.24 24.44 31.21
C GLN A 1099 62.28 25.37 31.79
N PHE A 1100 63.30 24.82 32.45
CA PHE A 1100 64.37 25.59 33.07
C PHE A 1100 65.28 26.24 32.02
N THR A 1101 65.44 27.55 32.12
CA THR A 1101 66.34 28.36 31.28
C THR A 1101 67.62 28.74 32.02
N SER A 1102 67.66 28.56 33.34
CA SER A 1102 68.86 28.64 34.19
C SER A 1102 68.74 27.58 35.31
N THR A 1103 69.63 27.60 36.31
CA THR A 1103 69.48 26.75 37.51
C THR A 1103 68.35 27.20 38.43
N THR A 1104 67.79 28.40 38.25
CA THR A 1104 66.71 28.96 39.08
C THR A 1104 65.49 29.43 38.29
N GLN A 1105 65.64 29.79 37.02
CA GLN A 1105 64.57 30.36 36.20
C GLN A 1105 64.00 29.33 35.23
N PHE A 1106 62.68 29.40 35.02
CA PHE A 1106 61.96 28.54 34.08
C PHE A 1106 60.88 29.30 33.31
N ARG A 1107 60.45 28.75 32.17
CA ARG A 1107 59.29 29.20 31.39
C ARG A 1107 58.12 28.26 31.64
N VAL A 1108 56.93 28.81 31.80
CA VAL A 1108 55.67 28.06 31.90
C VAL A 1108 55.02 28.00 30.53
N ILE A 1109 54.87 26.79 29.99
CA ILE A 1109 54.36 26.53 28.65
C ILE A 1109 53.16 25.60 28.76
N GLY A 1110 51.99 25.99 28.25
CA GLY A 1110 50.84 25.10 28.09
C GLY A 1110 50.72 24.57 26.67
N GLU A 1111 50.11 23.41 26.49
CA GLU A 1111 49.92 22.80 25.17
C GLU A 1111 49.07 23.67 24.24
N HIS A 1112 47.96 24.21 24.74
CA HIS A 1112 47.03 24.99 23.93
C HIS A 1112 47.25 26.50 24.08
N VAL A 1113 47.85 26.94 25.20
CA VAL A 1113 48.06 28.37 25.52
C VAL A 1113 49.49 28.88 25.29
N GLY A 1114 50.45 27.99 25.00
CA GLY A 1114 51.84 28.37 24.75
C GLY A 1114 52.55 28.93 25.99
N VAL A 1115 53.57 29.77 25.80
CA VAL A 1115 54.33 30.37 26.90
C VAL A 1115 53.51 31.46 27.58
N ILE A 1116 53.11 31.24 28.83
CA ILE A 1116 52.21 32.15 29.55
C ILE A 1116 52.91 32.95 30.66
N ALA A 1117 54.06 32.49 31.14
CA ALA A 1117 54.84 33.18 32.17
C ALA A 1117 56.30 32.70 32.21
N THR A 1118 57.13 33.48 32.90
CA THR A 1118 58.44 33.04 33.42
C THR A 1118 58.37 32.99 34.95
N GLY A 1119 59.06 32.04 35.56
CA GLY A 1119 59.12 31.86 37.01
C GLY A 1119 60.55 31.67 37.50
N ASP A 1120 60.73 31.79 38.81
CA ASP A 1120 61.98 31.49 39.51
C ASP A 1120 61.70 30.61 40.72
N ILE A 1121 62.60 29.68 41.04
CA ILE A 1121 62.42 28.77 42.18
C ILE A 1121 62.34 29.49 43.54
N ASN A 1122 62.82 30.73 43.63
CA ASN A 1122 62.82 31.51 44.88
C ASN A 1122 61.58 32.38 45.06
N THR A 1123 60.68 32.46 44.06
CA THR A 1123 59.46 33.29 44.11
C THR A 1123 58.20 32.46 43.84
N VAL A 1124 57.04 32.95 44.28
CA VAL A 1124 55.76 32.30 43.99
C VAL A 1124 55.45 32.50 42.51
N CYS A 1125 55.20 31.40 41.79
CA CYS A 1125 54.79 31.43 40.38
C CYS A 1125 53.28 31.16 40.29
N SER A 1126 52.51 32.18 39.91
CA SER A 1126 51.04 32.14 39.80
C SER A 1126 50.58 32.76 38.48
N PRO A 1127 50.79 32.10 37.33
CA PRO A 1127 50.40 32.64 36.03
C PRO A 1127 48.88 32.83 35.95
N LEU A 1128 48.44 34.03 35.55
CA LEU A 1128 47.02 34.38 35.47
C LEU A 1128 46.36 33.75 34.24
N ASN A 1129 45.15 33.24 34.42
CA ASN A 1129 44.23 32.85 33.37
C ASN A 1129 43.52 34.10 32.84
N PRO A 1130 43.75 34.52 31.57
CA PRO A 1130 43.11 35.71 31.01
C PRO A 1130 41.58 35.61 30.95
N ALA A 1131 41.01 34.39 30.92
CA ALA A 1131 39.57 34.19 30.84
C ALA A 1131 38.85 34.48 32.17
N THR A 1132 39.51 34.22 33.32
CA THR A 1132 38.87 34.34 34.65
C THR A 1132 39.55 35.37 35.56
N GLY A 1133 40.73 35.88 35.17
CA GLY A 1133 41.53 36.79 36.01
C GLY A 1133 42.12 36.12 37.25
N LYS A 1134 41.99 34.79 37.39
CA LYS A 1134 42.53 33.99 38.50
C LYS A 1134 43.73 33.16 38.05
N PRO A 1135 44.67 32.76 38.93
CA PRO A 1135 45.81 31.93 38.54
C PRO A 1135 45.39 30.56 37.98
N TYR A 1136 46.04 30.08 36.92
CA TYR A 1136 45.87 28.70 36.43
C TYR A 1136 46.26 27.66 37.48
N PHE A 1137 47.34 27.95 38.19
CA PHE A 1137 47.87 27.21 39.33
C PHE A 1137 48.85 28.12 40.09
N THR A 1138 49.24 27.72 41.29
CA THR A 1138 50.20 28.42 42.13
C THR A 1138 51.27 27.47 42.64
N ILE A 1139 52.53 27.78 42.36
CA ILE A 1139 53.71 27.01 42.81
C ILE A 1139 54.49 27.88 43.79
N LYS A 1140 54.71 27.37 45.00
CA LYS A 1140 55.46 28.09 46.06
C LYS A 1140 56.94 27.69 46.07
N PRO A 1141 57.84 28.60 46.49
CA PRO A 1141 59.28 28.35 46.57
C PRO A 1141 59.68 27.11 47.38
N LEU A 1142 58.95 26.84 48.47
CA LEU A 1142 59.28 25.82 49.46
C LEU A 1142 59.36 24.40 48.87
N GLY A 1143 58.64 24.11 47.78
CA GLY A 1143 58.63 22.79 47.16
C GLY A 1143 59.81 22.50 46.25
N TRP A 1144 60.64 23.48 45.89
CA TRP A 1144 61.74 23.24 44.96
C TRP A 1144 62.93 22.54 45.64
N GLY A 1145 63.24 21.32 45.20
CA GLY A 1145 64.49 20.64 45.54
C GLY A 1145 65.71 21.24 44.81
N SER A 1146 66.92 20.88 45.24
CA SER A 1146 68.17 21.30 44.59
C SER A 1146 68.51 20.48 43.33
N GLY A 1147 69.40 20.99 42.47
CA GLY A 1147 69.98 20.22 41.35
C GLY A 1147 69.36 20.48 39.97
N TRP A 1148 68.60 21.57 39.81
CA TRP A 1148 68.03 21.96 38.51
C TRP A 1148 69.10 22.51 37.55
N ALA A 1149 69.00 22.16 36.27
CA ALA A 1149 69.89 22.58 35.21
C ALA A 1149 69.08 23.11 34.01
N VAL A 1150 69.75 23.86 33.13
CA VAL A 1150 69.16 24.34 31.87
C VAL A 1150 68.65 23.15 31.06
N GLY A 1151 67.42 23.24 30.59
CA GLY A 1151 66.76 22.19 29.81
C GLY A 1151 65.91 21.24 30.64
N ASN A 1152 66.17 21.08 31.95
CA ASN A 1152 65.33 20.28 32.83
C ASN A 1152 63.89 20.78 32.78
N ILE A 1153 62.93 19.87 32.90
CA ILE A 1153 61.53 20.26 32.96
C ILE A 1153 60.80 19.60 34.12
N LEU A 1154 59.84 20.33 34.67
CA LEU A 1154 58.76 19.80 35.48
C LEU A 1154 57.50 19.74 34.60
N ARG A 1155 56.96 18.54 34.39
CA ARG A 1155 55.68 18.32 33.70
C ARG A 1155 54.59 18.23 34.74
N ILE A 1156 53.50 18.97 34.51
CA ILE A 1156 52.27 18.85 35.30
C ILE A 1156 51.06 18.80 34.36
N ASN A 1157 50.03 18.04 34.73
CA ASN A 1157 48.74 18.07 34.04
C ASN A 1157 47.66 18.52 35.03
N THR A 1158 46.92 19.55 34.67
CA THR A 1158 45.78 20.02 35.44
C THR A 1158 44.48 19.53 34.83
N VAL A 1159 43.48 19.30 35.67
CA VAL A 1159 42.09 19.04 35.27
C VAL A 1159 41.25 20.14 35.90
N GLY A 1160 40.54 20.92 35.07
CA GLY A 1160 39.64 21.97 35.54
C GLY A 1160 38.33 21.40 36.06
N ALA A 1161 37.58 22.20 36.82
CA ALA A 1161 36.22 21.85 37.27
C ALA A 1161 35.19 22.06 36.15
N ILE A 1162 35.44 21.43 34.99
CA ILE A 1162 34.73 21.66 33.73
C ILE A 1162 34.17 20.34 33.18
N TYR A 1163 32.99 20.39 32.57
CA TYR A 1163 32.40 19.28 31.84
C TYR A 1163 31.93 19.71 30.44
N PRO A 1164 32.66 19.32 29.37
CA PRO A 1164 32.28 19.61 28.00
C PRO A 1164 31.24 18.61 27.47
N PHE A 1165 30.26 19.13 26.73
CA PHE A 1165 29.26 18.33 26.05
C PHE A 1165 28.80 19.02 24.75
N TRP A 1166 28.22 18.24 23.85
CA TRP A 1166 27.71 18.69 22.56
C TRP A 1166 26.19 18.70 22.56
N VAL A 1167 25.61 19.76 22.03
CA VAL A 1167 24.18 19.94 21.76
C VAL A 1167 23.96 19.75 20.26
N VAL A 1168 23.13 18.78 19.89
CA VAL A 1168 22.68 18.54 18.52
C VAL A 1168 21.23 18.98 18.40
N ARG A 1169 20.94 19.90 17.48
CA ARG A 1169 19.59 20.27 17.09
C ARG A 1169 19.26 19.68 15.74
N THR A 1170 18.20 18.88 15.65
CA THR A 1170 17.77 18.24 14.40
C THR A 1170 16.38 18.72 14.00
N ILE A 1171 16.25 19.20 12.76
CA ILE A 1171 15.04 19.80 12.18
C ILE A 1171 14.54 18.86 11.07
N GLN A 1172 13.30 18.38 11.21
CA GLN A 1172 12.62 17.59 10.18
C GLN A 1172 12.01 18.48 9.10
N PRO A 1173 11.94 18.00 7.84
CA PRO A 1173 11.16 18.65 6.81
C PRO A 1173 9.69 18.71 7.19
N GLY A 1174 9.07 19.89 7.12
CA GLY A 1174 7.66 20.04 7.45
C GLY A 1174 7.22 21.48 7.68
N PRO A 1175 5.90 21.73 7.70
CA PRO A 1175 5.36 23.05 8.04
C PRO A 1175 5.73 23.44 9.47
N GLU A 1176 5.87 24.74 9.70
CA GLU A 1176 6.00 25.29 11.05
C GLU A 1176 4.70 25.05 11.83
N THR A 1177 4.81 24.36 12.96
CA THR A 1177 3.63 24.00 13.78
C THR A 1177 3.65 24.62 15.18
N GLY A 1178 4.78 25.22 15.58
CA GLY A 1178 4.91 25.99 16.82
C GLY A 1178 5.74 27.26 16.59
N ILE A 1179 5.38 28.33 17.30
CA ILE A 1179 6.03 29.66 17.21
C ILE A 1179 7.18 29.84 18.21
N GLU A 1180 7.25 29.04 19.28
CA GLU A 1180 8.35 29.08 20.24
C GLU A 1180 9.34 27.92 20.02
N HIS A 1181 10.56 28.25 19.62
CA HIS A 1181 11.67 27.28 19.43
C HIS A 1181 12.58 27.16 20.66
N SER A 1182 12.09 27.57 21.84
CA SER A 1182 12.87 27.58 23.07
C SER A 1182 13.05 26.18 23.65
N PHE A 1183 14.25 25.88 24.15
CA PHE A 1183 14.54 24.65 24.92
C PHE A 1183 15.34 25.02 26.17
N SER A 1184 15.34 24.14 27.17
CA SER A 1184 16.05 24.37 28.43
C SER A 1184 17.07 23.28 28.70
N ILE A 1185 18.30 23.67 29.06
CA ILE A 1185 19.35 22.76 29.55
C ILE A 1185 19.56 23.03 31.04
N LEU A 1186 19.70 21.96 31.83
CA LEU A 1186 20.00 22.04 33.26
C LEU A 1186 21.27 21.26 33.59
N ALA A 1187 22.23 21.94 34.24
CA ALA A 1187 23.31 21.29 34.96
C ALA A 1187 22.86 21.03 36.41
N ARG A 1188 23.05 19.79 36.88
CA ARG A 1188 22.59 19.29 38.18
C ARG A 1188 23.75 18.66 38.92
N GLY A 1189 23.68 18.63 40.25
CA GLY A 1189 24.72 18.10 41.13
C GLY A 1189 24.54 18.61 42.55
N ASP A 1190 25.23 17.98 43.49
CA ASP A 1190 25.15 18.26 44.91
C ASP A 1190 26.40 19.01 45.40
N VAL A 1191 26.21 19.79 46.46
CA VAL A 1191 27.30 20.54 47.10
C VAL A 1191 27.69 19.82 48.38
N ASN A 1192 29.00 19.61 48.56
CA ASN A 1192 29.53 18.99 49.78
C ASN A 1192 29.18 19.85 51.00
N ARG A 1193 28.30 19.36 51.89
CA ARG A 1193 28.02 19.99 53.18
C ARG A 1193 29.04 19.46 54.20
N PRO A 1194 29.73 20.33 54.96
CA PRO A 1194 30.69 19.86 55.95
C PRO A 1194 29.99 18.91 56.93
N GLN A 1195 30.52 17.70 57.07
CA GLN A 1195 30.10 16.79 58.14
C GLN A 1195 30.52 17.43 59.46
N SER A 1196 29.57 17.60 60.39
CA SER A 1196 29.91 17.94 61.76
C SER A 1196 30.64 16.74 62.36
N ASN A 1197 31.95 16.83 62.52
CA ASN A 1197 32.73 15.87 63.28
C ASN A 1197 32.33 15.88 64.75
#